data_AF-A0A0W0FEZ6-F1
#
_entry.id   AF-A0A0W0FEZ6-F1
#
_cell.length_a   1.000
_cell.length_b   1.000
_cell.length_c   1.000
_cell.angle_alpha   90.00
_cell.angle_beta   90.00
_cell.angle_gamma   90.00
#
_symmetry.space_group_name_H-M   'P 1'
#
loop_
_entity.id
_entity.type
_entity.pdbx_description
1 polymer ?
#
loop_
_entity_poly.entity_id
_entity_poly.type
_entity_poly.pdbx_seq_one_letter_code
_entity_poly.pdbx_strand_id
1 'polypeptide(L)'
;MAFNNSNVRRMRDANNVVYGDQINNVYGSISPKLDDPISEATLQLLANKAAPNACFDSEQRFPPPNCHPGTRASTLNVLSKWVEDNSKITRVFWLFGTAGVGKSAIAQNLAEKYASSRLAAAFFFSRNDSSRDKLDPFVASIAYQFCTPGSRLRSVLGPAIIEAIRSDPNIFHKSCENQFEKLIVEPCSRVDVAEWENLPNVIEVDGLDECVHRPSQERLLALIEKVVTSPTRIPWIFLVFSRPEPQIRDSFGDFGPILRSFDINSTDEARRDIQKYFIDQFTALRKKHHRALRHEGTWPSNNVVDRLVDRADGQFIFAVTVIKYIDTRDERPQDRLDTILRIYVERDSESPYSDLDLLYHQILSTCHRWEKVQPVLRLLLSTRTSPRRVRNRQQGAHRMWNARESKWHARQETPLCSQEVSPRSQEDSLHSRGVSPHPWEGPLSSSDTILHSREISWCSPEMIMLLLDLNKGEVETILSRLYSVLQIPDDNNSDIQIAHASFNEFLSDPNRSEKYHTPKMSESEYNDCVGTLLLRTLSTLKLHYPLYHSQSDFTTTFSWWAAKVQKDRSRELMGYSHFHWEDYCKAVKSPSADICAALDGFDLYSVVAASLFHGFALQFGVWSDAIEWAKSYEKGTQNFIETCKTFLRGFCVAFPPTIQRHKALWWTFEWEQYLLDNGHVNTPQRVLLKKLYSMEEGAVASSLKGHLVLVLPANSGVILPQNWIVTHVTKSNGGVFGRVIDVLKDYENGLEILLKDIQEDSCELVSRNWVKEYDLIHLKVLLKQRREKFFPEYNDWPPDEADYSPTPNRPNTR
;
A
#
# COMPACT_ATOMS: atom_id res chain seq x y z
N MET A 1 -60.08 23.25 20.07
CA MET A 1 -61.25 22.34 20.18
C MET A 1 -60.65 20.95 20.36
N ALA A 2 -60.74 20.27 21.52
CA ALA A 2 -61.95 19.75 22.19
C ALA A 2 -62.68 18.73 21.28
N PHE A 3 -63.02 17.48 21.64
CA PHE A 3 -62.99 16.70 22.91
C PHE A 3 -63.19 15.17 22.55
N ASN A 4 -63.10 14.11 23.38
CA ASN A 4 -62.81 13.91 24.82
C ASN A 4 -62.44 12.43 25.15
N ASN A 5 -61.72 12.19 26.26
CA ASN A 5 -61.82 11.04 27.20
C ASN A 5 -61.56 9.57 26.73
N SER A 6 -61.17 8.61 27.60
CA SER A 6 -61.06 8.53 29.09
C SER A 6 -59.92 7.56 29.50
N ASN A 7 -59.08 7.80 30.53
CA ASN A 7 -59.30 7.62 32.00
C ASN A 7 -59.68 6.17 32.39
N VAL A 8 -59.09 5.44 33.37
CA VAL A 8 -58.31 5.79 34.59
C VAL A 8 -57.45 4.60 35.14
N ARG A 9 -56.49 4.91 36.04
CA ARG A 9 -55.66 4.11 37.02
C ARG A 9 -56.26 2.75 37.53
N ARG A 10 -55.54 1.81 38.20
CA ARG A 10 -54.47 1.91 39.25
C ARG A 10 -53.93 0.53 39.70
N MET A 11 -52.71 0.48 40.29
CA MET A 11 -52.16 -0.57 41.23
C MET A 11 -52.07 -2.04 40.74
N ARG A 12 -51.28 -2.96 41.33
CA ARG A 12 -49.95 -3.06 41.95
C ARG A 12 -49.84 -4.52 42.47
N ASP A 13 -48.65 -5.10 42.38
CA ASP A 13 -48.11 -6.21 43.20
C ASP A 13 -48.53 -7.70 43.00
N ALA A 14 -47.47 -8.51 42.82
CA ALA A 14 -47.22 -9.89 43.28
C ALA A 14 -47.90 -11.14 42.65
N ASN A 15 -47.04 -12.02 42.09
CA ASN A 15 -46.89 -13.48 42.28
C ASN A 15 -48.18 -14.36 42.39
N ASN A 16 -48.31 -15.55 41.76
CA ASN A 16 -47.28 -16.53 41.42
C ASN A 16 -47.83 -17.73 40.56
N VAL A 17 -46.92 -18.55 40.00
CA VAL A 17 -47.11 -19.95 39.46
C VAL A 17 -47.83 -20.18 38.10
N VAL A 18 -46.99 -20.32 37.05
CA VAL A 18 -46.91 -21.36 35.98
C VAL A 18 -48.03 -22.41 35.83
N TYR A 19 -48.52 -22.62 34.59
CA TYR A 19 -48.46 -23.90 33.82
C TYR A 19 -49.05 -23.74 32.40
N GLY A 20 -48.39 -24.30 31.38
CA GLY A 20 -49.00 -24.61 30.06
C GLY A 20 -48.51 -23.79 28.85
N ASP A 21 -47.93 -24.49 27.88
CA ASP A 21 -47.31 -24.01 26.64
C ASP A 21 -48.19 -23.14 25.70
N GLN A 22 -47.54 -22.16 25.04
CA GLN A 22 -47.49 -21.93 23.57
C GLN A 22 -47.25 -20.44 23.25
N ILE A 23 -46.06 -20.09 22.72
CA ILE A 23 -45.84 -18.79 22.04
C ILE A 23 -44.99 -18.97 20.79
N ASN A 24 -45.54 -18.54 19.65
CA ASN A 24 -44.82 -18.41 18.39
C ASN A 24 -43.75 -17.31 18.48
N ASN A 25 -42.47 -17.64 18.29
CA ASN A 25 -41.44 -16.63 18.08
C ASN A 25 -41.54 -16.04 16.67
N VAL A 26 -42.13 -14.85 16.58
CA VAL A 26 -42.03 -13.98 15.41
C VAL A 26 -40.61 -13.45 15.32
N TYR A 27 -39.81 -14.00 14.39
CA TYR A 27 -38.51 -13.44 14.04
C TYR A 27 -38.69 -12.11 13.28
N GLY A 28 -38.79 -11.02 14.04
CA GLY A 28 -38.66 -9.66 13.51
C GLY A 28 -37.20 -9.38 13.15
N SER A 29 -36.85 -9.42 11.87
CA SER A 29 -35.52 -9.09 11.36
C SER A 29 -35.24 -7.60 11.51
N ILE A 30 -34.39 -7.24 12.47
CA ILE A 30 -33.85 -5.87 12.58
C ILE A 30 -32.82 -5.69 11.46
N SER A 31 -33.23 -5.08 10.35
CA SER A 31 -32.29 -4.63 9.32
C SER A 31 -31.34 -3.57 9.90
N PRO A 32 -30.01 -3.69 9.76
CA PRO A 32 -29.08 -2.68 10.25
C PRO A 32 -29.29 -1.36 9.51
N LYS A 33 -29.23 -0.25 10.26
CA LYS A 33 -29.28 1.09 9.66
C LYS A 33 -27.93 1.39 9.02
N LEU A 34 -27.92 1.82 7.76
CA LEU A 34 -26.70 2.15 7.01
C LEU A 34 -25.78 3.15 7.74
N ASP A 35 -26.34 4.02 8.57
CA ASP A 35 -25.61 5.06 9.31
C ASP A 35 -25.17 4.61 10.73
N ASP A 36 -25.24 3.32 11.05
CA ASP A 36 -24.66 2.79 12.29
C ASP A 36 -23.11 2.67 12.19
N PRO A 37 -22.35 2.86 13.30
CA PRO A 37 -20.88 2.86 13.24
C PRO A 37 -20.23 1.56 12.73
N ILE A 38 -20.94 0.43 12.82
CA ILE A 38 -20.44 -0.89 12.37
C ILE A 38 -20.68 -1.03 10.87
N SER A 39 -21.81 -0.52 10.37
CA SER A 39 -22.10 -0.40 8.94
C SER A 39 -21.07 0.50 8.25
N GLU A 40 -20.70 1.63 8.86
CA GLU A 40 -19.65 2.51 8.32
C GLU A 40 -18.26 1.83 8.30
N ALA A 41 -17.88 1.11 9.37
CA ALA A 41 -16.65 0.31 9.39
C ALA A 41 -16.65 -0.81 8.32
N THR A 42 -17.83 -1.38 8.03
CA THR A 42 -18.00 -2.39 6.97
C THR A 42 -17.85 -1.77 5.57
N LEU A 43 -18.39 -0.57 5.35
CA LEU A 43 -18.21 0.19 4.11
C LEU A 43 -16.75 0.60 3.91
N GLN A 44 -16.02 0.97 4.97
CA GLN A 44 -14.59 1.24 4.88
C GLN A 44 -13.79 -0.02 4.51
N LEU A 45 -14.15 -1.20 5.05
CA LEU A 45 -13.53 -2.47 4.66
C LEU A 45 -13.76 -2.78 3.17
N LEU A 46 -14.97 -2.54 2.67
CA LEU A 46 -15.30 -2.70 1.25
C LEU A 46 -14.53 -1.70 0.36
N ALA A 47 -14.46 -0.42 0.76
CA ALA A 47 -13.66 0.61 0.09
C ALA A 47 -12.17 0.23 -0.01
N ASN A 48 -11.60 -0.33 1.06
CA ASN A 48 -10.20 -0.80 1.11
C ASN A 48 -9.91 -2.03 0.21
N LYS A 49 -10.94 -2.65 -0.36
CA LYS A 49 -10.84 -3.80 -1.29
C LYS A 49 -11.24 -3.44 -2.72
N ALA A 50 -11.94 -2.33 -2.90
CA ALA A 50 -12.25 -1.75 -4.21
C ALA A 50 -11.00 -1.12 -4.85
N ALA A 51 -11.12 -0.79 -6.14
CA ALA A 51 -10.22 0.09 -6.88
C ALA A 51 -11.00 1.37 -7.26
N PRO A 52 -11.05 2.40 -6.39
CA PRO A 52 -11.82 3.62 -6.67
C PRO A 52 -11.38 4.35 -7.96
N ASN A 53 -10.14 4.14 -8.39
CA ASN A 53 -9.60 4.67 -9.63
C ASN A 53 -10.03 3.94 -10.91
N ALA A 54 -10.79 2.84 -10.78
CA ALA A 54 -11.50 2.20 -11.88
C ALA A 54 -12.92 2.78 -12.11
N CYS A 55 -13.41 3.67 -11.24
CA CYS A 55 -14.73 4.31 -11.40
C CYS A 55 -14.70 5.37 -12.52
N PHE A 56 -15.86 5.63 -13.15
CA PHE A 56 -15.96 6.55 -14.29
C PHE A 56 -15.67 8.02 -13.95
N ASP A 57 -15.82 8.38 -12.68
CA ASP A 57 -15.74 9.73 -12.10
C ASP A 57 -14.46 9.97 -11.28
N SER A 58 -13.48 9.06 -11.33
CA SER A 58 -12.25 9.19 -10.56
C SER A 58 -11.32 10.28 -11.08
N GLU A 59 -10.81 11.13 -10.18
CA GLU A 59 -9.77 12.14 -10.44
C GLU A 59 -8.51 11.54 -11.08
N GLN A 60 -8.14 10.30 -10.74
CA GLN A 60 -7.00 9.61 -11.36
C GLN A 60 -7.20 9.28 -12.85
N ARG A 61 -8.40 9.52 -13.38
CA ARG A 61 -8.71 9.44 -14.81
C ARG A 61 -8.83 10.82 -15.44
N PHE A 62 -8.64 11.93 -14.72
CA PHE A 62 -8.81 13.28 -15.27
C PHE A 62 -7.63 13.71 -16.17
N PRO A 63 -7.89 14.33 -17.35
CA PRO A 63 -9.17 14.42 -18.03
C PRO A 63 -9.56 13.06 -18.65
N PRO A 64 -10.79 12.56 -18.44
CA PRO A 64 -11.15 11.22 -18.88
C PRO A 64 -11.17 11.10 -20.40
N PRO A 65 -10.91 9.90 -20.96
CA PRO A 65 -11.05 9.66 -22.39
C PRO A 65 -12.47 10.02 -22.80
N ASN A 66 -12.65 10.97 -23.73
CA ASN A 66 -13.98 11.46 -24.10
C ASN A 66 -14.07 11.66 -25.62
N CYS A 67 -15.25 11.42 -26.19
CA CYS A 67 -15.50 11.61 -27.61
C CYS A 67 -15.37 13.10 -27.96
N HIS A 68 -14.75 13.42 -29.10
CA HIS A 68 -14.71 14.80 -29.57
C HIS A 68 -16.13 15.26 -29.94
N PRO A 69 -16.56 16.49 -29.62
CA PRO A 69 -17.94 16.93 -29.83
C PRO A 69 -18.46 16.69 -31.24
N GLY A 70 -19.54 15.92 -31.36
CA GLY A 70 -20.15 15.55 -32.65
C GLY A 70 -19.50 14.36 -33.37
N THR A 71 -18.62 13.61 -32.71
CA THR A 71 -18.07 12.33 -33.21
C THR A 71 -18.73 11.13 -32.53
N ARG A 72 -18.62 9.95 -33.15
CA ARG A 72 -19.20 8.66 -32.71
C ARG A 72 -20.71 8.71 -32.45
N ALA A 73 -21.41 9.66 -33.04
CA ALA A 73 -22.82 9.93 -32.77
C ALA A 73 -23.74 8.78 -33.21
N SER A 74 -23.42 8.08 -34.29
CA SER A 74 -24.15 6.88 -34.73
C SER A 74 -23.91 5.72 -33.77
N THR A 75 -22.64 5.46 -33.41
CA THR A 75 -22.26 4.41 -32.45
C THR A 75 -22.92 4.64 -31.07
N LEU A 76 -22.83 5.86 -30.53
CA LEU A 76 -23.48 6.25 -29.27
C LEU A 76 -25.01 6.11 -29.32
N ASN A 77 -25.65 6.40 -30.46
CA ASN A 77 -27.09 6.21 -30.66
C ASN A 77 -27.49 4.72 -30.70
N VAL A 78 -26.68 3.85 -31.32
CA VAL A 78 -26.90 2.40 -31.33
C VAL A 78 -26.84 1.83 -29.90
N LEU A 79 -25.82 2.22 -29.13
CA LEU A 79 -25.65 1.81 -27.74
C LEU A 79 -26.76 2.38 -26.84
N SER A 80 -27.09 3.66 -27.00
CA SER A 80 -28.16 4.31 -26.25
C SER A 80 -29.50 3.63 -26.43
N LYS A 81 -29.88 3.34 -27.69
CA LYS A 81 -31.12 2.63 -28.00
C LYS A 81 -31.18 1.23 -27.40
N TRP A 82 -30.04 0.57 -27.24
CA TRP A 82 -29.98 -0.74 -26.58
C TRP A 82 -30.10 -0.61 -25.05
N VAL A 83 -29.41 0.34 -24.43
CA VAL A 83 -29.53 0.62 -22.98
C VAL A 83 -30.95 1.05 -22.61
N GLU A 84 -31.64 1.77 -23.49
CA GLU A 84 -33.01 2.26 -23.34
C GLU A 84 -34.08 1.23 -23.74
N ASP A 85 -33.71 0.11 -24.37
CA ASP A 85 -34.64 -0.94 -24.80
C ASP A 85 -35.11 -1.80 -23.61
N ASN A 86 -36.35 -1.57 -23.20
CA ASN A 86 -36.99 -2.33 -22.13
C ASN A 86 -37.41 -3.76 -22.54
N SER A 87 -37.29 -4.16 -23.82
CA SER A 87 -37.57 -5.52 -24.29
C SER A 87 -36.63 -6.55 -23.66
N LYS A 88 -35.38 -6.14 -23.35
CA LYS A 88 -34.31 -6.97 -22.76
C LYS A 88 -34.05 -8.30 -23.50
N ILE A 89 -34.30 -8.33 -24.82
CA ILE A 89 -34.06 -9.50 -25.70
C ILE A 89 -32.59 -9.95 -25.63
N THR A 90 -31.68 -8.97 -25.62
CA THR A 90 -30.26 -9.17 -25.31
C THR A 90 -29.94 -8.47 -24.00
N ARG A 91 -29.03 -9.06 -23.21
CA ARG A 91 -28.64 -8.55 -21.87
C ARG A 91 -27.16 -8.22 -21.76
N VAL A 92 -26.38 -8.59 -22.77
CA VAL A 92 -24.97 -8.26 -22.88
C VAL A 92 -24.75 -7.61 -24.24
N PHE A 93 -24.07 -6.47 -24.26
CA PHE A 93 -23.61 -5.83 -25.48
C PHE A 93 -22.08 -5.77 -25.45
N TRP A 94 -21.45 -6.30 -26.49
CA TRP A 94 -20.01 -6.29 -26.64
C TRP A 94 -19.62 -5.37 -27.79
N LEU A 95 -19.02 -4.22 -27.47
CA LEU A 95 -18.40 -3.36 -28.46
C LEU A 95 -16.91 -3.69 -28.53
N PHE A 96 -16.44 -4.08 -29.72
CA PHE A 96 -15.06 -4.44 -29.93
C PHE A 96 -14.40 -3.68 -31.08
N GLY A 97 -13.07 -3.61 -31.02
CA GLY A 97 -12.26 -2.94 -32.03
C GLY A 97 -10.77 -2.95 -31.67
N THR A 98 -9.92 -2.50 -32.58
CA THR A 98 -8.46 -2.43 -32.40
C THR A 98 -8.03 -1.38 -31.36
N ALA A 99 -6.72 -1.24 -31.11
CA ALA A 99 -6.22 -0.18 -30.24
C ALA A 99 -6.52 1.21 -30.82
N GLY A 100 -6.81 2.19 -29.96
CA GLY A 100 -6.89 3.59 -30.39
C GLY A 100 -8.14 4.05 -31.17
N VAL A 101 -9.10 3.18 -31.44
CA VAL A 101 -10.36 3.53 -32.16
C VAL A 101 -11.40 4.29 -31.32
N GLY A 102 -11.16 4.48 -30.02
CA GLY A 102 -12.01 5.29 -29.13
C GLY A 102 -12.98 4.53 -28.21
N LYS A 103 -12.80 3.22 -27.98
CA LYS A 103 -13.68 2.39 -27.12
C LYS A 103 -13.93 3.00 -25.74
N SER A 104 -12.86 3.25 -24.96
CA SER A 104 -12.94 3.84 -23.62
C SER A 104 -13.57 5.24 -23.59
N ALA A 105 -13.46 5.99 -24.69
CA ALA A 105 -14.11 7.30 -24.81
C ALA A 105 -15.63 7.19 -25.01
N ILE A 106 -16.08 6.13 -25.69
CA ILE A 106 -17.50 5.80 -25.85
C ILE A 106 -18.07 5.26 -24.53
N ALA A 107 -17.34 4.37 -23.85
CA ALA A 107 -17.69 3.90 -22.52
C ALA A 107 -17.85 5.08 -21.54
N GLN A 108 -16.86 5.98 -21.46
CA GLN A 108 -16.96 7.19 -20.63
C GLN A 108 -18.21 8.04 -20.96
N ASN A 109 -18.51 8.26 -22.25
CA ASN A 109 -19.68 9.05 -22.66
C ASN A 109 -21.01 8.38 -22.23
N LEU A 110 -21.07 7.05 -22.22
CA LEU A 110 -22.26 6.31 -21.78
C LEU A 110 -22.38 6.31 -20.25
N ALA A 111 -21.28 6.08 -19.54
CA ALA A 111 -21.23 6.20 -18.09
C ALA A 111 -21.68 7.60 -17.63
N GLU A 112 -21.10 8.67 -18.19
CA GLU A 112 -21.50 10.06 -17.88
C GLU A 112 -22.98 10.32 -18.24
N LYS A 113 -23.46 9.86 -19.41
CA LYS A 113 -24.87 10.01 -19.83
C LYS A 113 -25.85 9.33 -18.86
N TYR A 114 -25.50 8.14 -18.35
CA TYR A 114 -26.41 7.32 -17.55
C TYR A 114 -26.16 7.36 -16.03
N ALA A 115 -25.13 8.08 -15.56
CA ALA A 115 -24.73 8.20 -14.15
C ALA A 115 -25.90 8.49 -13.18
N SER A 116 -26.80 9.40 -13.55
CA SER A 116 -27.95 9.79 -12.72
C SER A 116 -29.21 8.93 -12.91
N SER A 117 -29.17 7.96 -13.84
CA SER A 117 -30.36 7.19 -14.26
C SER A 117 -30.13 5.69 -14.28
N ARG A 118 -29.49 5.15 -15.34
CA ARG A 118 -29.39 3.70 -15.59
C ARG A 118 -28.06 3.07 -15.14
N LEU A 119 -26.99 3.84 -14.96
CA LEU A 119 -25.68 3.32 -14.54
C LEU A 119 -25.72 2.86 -13.07
N ALA A 120 -25.49 1.57 -12.84
CA ALA A 120 -25.38 0.97 -11.52
C ALA A 120 -23.93 0.99 -11.01
N ALA A 121 -22.98 0.70 -11.90
CA ALA A 121 -21.55 0.76 -11.67
C ALA A 121 -20.78 0.73 -12.99
N ALA A 122 -19.54 1.23 -12.98
CA ALA A 122 -18.58 1.05 -14.07
C ALA A 122 -17.23 0.57 -13.53
N PHE A 123 -16.52 -0.23 -14.33
CA PHE A 123 -15.14 -0.63 -14.04
C PHE A 123 -14.27 -0.48 -15.29
N PHE A 124 -13.34 0.48 -15.25
CA PHE A 124 -12.36 0.74 -16.28
C PHE A 124 -11.04 0.05 -15.92
N PHE A 125 -10.80 -1.14 -16.49
CA PHE A 125 -9.52 -1.83 -16.38
C PHE A 125 -8.40 -0.94 -16.96
N SER A 126 -7.17 -1.10 -16.45
CA SER A 126 -6.01 -0.54 -17.12
C SER A 126 -4.75 -1.36 -16.90
N ARG A 127 -4.07 -1.72 -17.99
CA ARG A 127 -2.83 -2.50 -18.00
C ARG A 127 -1.64 -1.71 -17.47
N ASN A 128 -1.75 -0.38 -17.45
CA ASN A 128 -0.77 0.54 -16.89
C ASN A 128 -0.96 0.77 -15.38
N ASP A 129 -2.04 0.27 -14.76
CA ASP A 129 -2.36 0.52 -13.35
C ASP A 129 -2.69 -0.78 -12.60
N SER A 130 -1.73 -1.24 -11.80
CA SER A 130 -1.85 -2.48 -11.04
C SER A 130 -2.83 -2.45 -9.86
N SER A 131 -3.58 -1.36 -9.63
CA SER A 131 -4.81 -1.40 -8.83
C SER A 131 -5.98 -2.06 -9.57
N ARG A 132 -5.98 -2.03 -10.90
CA ARG A 132 -7.12 -2.34 -11.78
C ARG A 132 -6.71 -3.06 -13.08
N ASP A 133 -5.55 -3.73 -13.05
CA ASP A 133 -5.07 -4.63 -14.09
C ASP A 133 -5.54 -6.09 -13.88
N LYS A 134 -6.28 -6.37 -12.80
CA LYS A 134 -6.68 -7.71 -12.35
C LYS A 134 -8.16 -7.76 -11.97
N LEU A 135 -8.71 -8.97 -11.93
CA LEU A 135 -10.08 -9.25 -11.49
C LEU A 135 -10.27 -9.15 -9.96
N ASP A 136 -9.19 -9.30 -9.17
CA ASP A 136 -9.22 -9.26 -7.69
C ASP A 136 -10.10 -8.14 -7.07
N PRO A 137 -9.98 -6.85 -7.46
CA PRO A 137 -10.80 -5.75 -6.91
C PRO A 137 -12.19 -5.62 -7.56
N PHE A 138 -12.48 -6.31 -8.67
CA PHE A 138 -13.62 -6.01 -9.54
C PHE A 138 -14.95 -6.07 -8.76
N VAL A 139 -15.23 -7.20 -8.12
CA VAL A 139 -16.48 -7.40 -7.38
C VAL A 139 -16.63 -6.41 -6.22
N ALA A 140 -15.56 -6.20 -5.46
CA ALA A 140 -15.56 -5.23 -4.36
C ALA A 140 -15.83 -3.81 -4.87
N SER A 141 -15.33 -3.45 -6.06
CA SER A 141 -15.53 -2.12 -6.67
C SER A 141 -16.96 -1.90 -7.17
N ILE A 142 -17.59 -2.92 -7.74
CA ILE A 142 -19.00 -2.85 -8.15
C ILE A 142 -19.91 -2.78 -6.91
N ALA A 143 -19.70 -3.65 -5.93
CA ALA A 143 -20.45 -3.64 -4.67
C ALA A 143 -20.25 -2.35 -3.86
N TYR A 144 -19.05 -1.76 -3.90
CA TYR A 144 -18.78 -0.45 -3.31
C TYR A 144 -19.60 0.66 -3.98
N GLN A 145 -19.61 0.73 -5.32
CA GLN A 145 -20.42 1.68 -6.09
C GLN A 145 -21.93 1.56 -5.80
N PHE A 146 -22.44 0.35 -5.58
CA PHE A 146 -23.84 0.18 -5.15
C PHE A 146 -24.13 0.83 -3.78
N CYS A 147 -23.13 0.89 -2.91
CA CYS A 147 -23.23 1.43 -1.55
C CYS A 147 -22.81 2.91 -1.40
N THR A 148 -22.29 3.57 -2.46
CA THR A 148 -21.80 4.96 -2.34
C THR A 148 -22.93 5.96 -2.04
N PRO A 149 -22.65 7.06 -1.33
CA PRO A 149 -23.58 8.19 -1.24
C PRO A 149 -23.96 8.69 -2.64
N GLY A 150 -25.26 8.88 -2.88
CA GLY A 150 -25.80 9.26 -4.19
C GLY A 150 -26.24 8.07 -5.06
N SER A 151 -25.75 6.85 -4.81
CA SER A 151 -26.26 5.65 -5.48
C SER A 151 -27.70 5.36 -5.06
N ARG A 152 -28.61 5.25 -6.04
CA ARG A 152 -30.01 4.85 -5.81
C ARG A 152 -30.15 3.38 -5.38
N LEU A 153 -29.07 2.60 -5.47
CA LEU A 153 -28.99 1.22 -4.98
C LEU A 153 -28.59 1.14 -3.50
N ARG A 154 -28.06 2.22 -2.89
CA ARG A 154 -27.53 2.21 -1.51
C ARG A 154 -28.57 1.79 -0.47
N SER A 155 -29.79 2.31 -0.57
CA SER A 155 -30.88 1.97 0.36
C SER A 155 -31.47 0.57 0.13
N VAL A 156 -31.30 0.01 -1.06
CA VAL A 156 -31.97 -1.21 -1.51
C VAL A 156 -31.05 -2.44 -1.38
N LEU A 157 -29.85 -2.37 -1.98
CA LEU A 157 -28.85 -3.45 -1.95
C LEU A 157 -27.88 -3.31 -0.77
N GLY A 158 -27.58 -2.08 -0.34
CA GLY A 158 -26.57 -1.80 0.68
C GLY A 158 -26.74 -2.58 1.99
N PRO A 159 -27.95 -2.67 2.59
CA PRO A 159 -28.15 -3.45 3.82
C PRO A 159 -27.84 -4.95 3.64
N ALA A 160 -28.11 -5.51 2.46
CA ALA A 160 -27.83 -6.92 2.16
C ALA A 160 -26.33 -7.16 1.92
N ILE A 161 -25.64 -6.24 1.25
CA ILE A 161 -24.19 -6.26 1.02
C ILE A 161 -23.44 -6.14 2.36
N ILE A 162 -23.83 -5.19 3.20
CA ILE A 162 -23.26 -4.99 4.55
C ILE A 162 -23.46 -6.25 5.39
N GLU A 163 -24.65 -6.83 5.39
CA GLU A 163 -24.92 -8.07 6.13
C GLU A 163 -24.08 -9.25 5.61
N ALA A 164 -23.93 -9.40 4.28
CA ALA A 164 -23.09 -10.46 3.71
C ALA A 164 -21.61 -10.35 4.15
N ILE A 165 -21.07 -9.13 4.26
CA ILE A 165 -19.70 -8.88 4.74
C ILE A 165 -19.59 -9.09 6.25
N ARG A 166 -20.60 -8.68 7.04
CA ARG A 166 -20.63 -8.87 8.50
C ARG A 166 -20.74 -10.36 8.88
N SER A 167 -21.59 -11.11 8.16
CA SER A 167 -21.76 -12.56 8.33
C SER A 167 -20.54 -13.38 7.85
N ASP A 168 -19.72 -12.85 6.94
CA ASP A 168 -18.49 -13.52 6.48
C ASP A 168 -17.30 -12.54 6.32
N PRO A 169 -16.53 -12.29 7.39
CA PRO A 169 -15.33 -11.46 7.33
C PRO A 169 -14.23 -11.97 6.37
N ASN A 170 -14.30 -13.23 5.92
CA ASN A 170 -13.36 -13.81 4.95
C ASN A 170 -13.80 -13.65 3.49
N ILE A 171 -14.93 -12.98 3.22
CA ILE A 171 -15.53 -12.89 1.87
C ILE A 171 -14.53 -12.41 0.81
N PHE A 172 -13.71 -11.39 1.11
CA PHE A 172 -12.68 -10.87 0.19
C PHE A 172 -11.45 -11.78 -0.01
N HIS A 173 -11.39 -12.90 0.70
CA HIS A 173 -10.40 -13.98 0.51
C HIS A 173 -11.01 -15.21 -0.19
N LYS A 174 -12.32 -15.22 -0.44
CA LYS A 174 -12.99 -16.25 -1.26
C LYS A 174 -12.78 -15.97 -2.75
N SER A 175 -13.10 -16.97 -3.57
CA SER A 175 -13.01 -16.86 -5.02
C SER A 175 -13.91 -15.74 -5.57
N CYS A 176 -13.56 -15.20 -6.74
CA CYS A 176 -14.33 -14.14 -7.40
C CYS A 176 -15.80 -14.54 -7.60
N GLU A 177 -16.06 -15.81 -7.89
CA GLU A 177 -17.40 -16.37 -8.09
C GLU A 177 -18.23 -16.29 -6.80
N ASN A 178 -17.64 -16.65 -5.65
CA ASN A 178 -18.30 -16.56 -4.35
C ASN A 178 -18.56 -15.10 -3.96
N GLN A 179 -17.60 -14.20 -4.20
CA GLN A 179 -17.79 -12.78 -3.96
C GLN A 179 -18.90 -12.21 -4.84
N PHE A 180 -18.91 -12.56 -6.14
CA PHE A 180 -19.92 -12.08 -7.09
C PHE A 180 -21.32 -12.56 -6.68
N GLU A 181 -21.46 -13.84 -6.34
CA GLU A 181 -22.72 -14.40 -5.86
C GLU A 181 -23.22 -13.65 -4.61
N LYS A 182 -22.36 -13.53 -3.58
CA LYS A 182 -22.74 -12.93 -2.29
C LYS A 182 -22.95 -11.41 -2.29
N LEU A 183 -22.24 -10.67 -3.15
CA LEU A 183 -22.22 -9.20 -3.12
C LEU A 183 -22.97 -8.54 -4.29
N ILE A 184 -23.23 -9.26 -5.39
CA ILE A 184 -23.86 -8.71 -6.60
C ILE A 184 -25.17 -9.42 -6.95
N VAL A 185 -25.25 -10.74 -6.74
CA VAL A 185 -26.42 -11.56 -7.12
C VAL A 185 -27.42 -11.70 -5.98
N GLU A 186 -27.02 -12.28 -4.86
CA GLU A 186 -27.91 -12.53 -3.71
C GLU A 186 -28.60 -11.27 -3.18
N PRO A 187 -27.95 -10.08 -3.11
CA PRO A 187 -28.64 -8.84 -2.73
C PRO A 187 -29.85 -8.51 -3.61
N CYS A 188 -29.83 -8.86 -4.90
CA CYS A 188 -30.94 -8.59 -5.81
C CYS A 188 -32.20 -9.42 -5.52
N SER A 189 -32.06 -10.55 -4.82
CA SER A 189 -33.19 -11.43 -4.45
C SER A 189 -34.13 -10.83 -3.40
N ARG A 190 -33.69 -9.75 -2.72
CA ARG A 190 -34.44 -9.07 -1.66
C ARG A 190 -35.24 -7.85 -2.16
N VAL A 191 -35.29 -7.66 -3.48
CA VAL A 191 -35.83 -6.46 -4.14
C VAL A 191 -36.96 -6.86 -5.06
N ASP A 192 -38.14 -6.26 -4.87
CA ASP A 192 -39.32 -6.59 -5.67
C ASP A 192 -39.14 -6.21 -7.15
N VAL A 193 -39.72 -7.02 -8.04
CA VAL A 193 -39.60 -6.84 -9.50
C VAL A 193 -40.10 -5.46 -9.96
N ALA A 194 -41.07 -4.88 -9.27
CA ALA A 194 -41.59 -3.54 -9.55
C ALA A 194 -40.64 -2.40 -9.13
N GLU A 195 -39.85 -2.58 -8.06
CA GLU A 195 -38.87 -1.56 -7.65
C GLU A 195 -37.75 -1.41 -8.69
N TRP A 196 -37.37 -2.53 -9.32
CA TRP A 196 -36.36 -2.57 -10.37
C TRP A 196 -36.66 -1.76 -11.63
N GLU A 197 -37.92 -1.39 -11.89
CA GLU A 197 -38.26 -0.56 -13.06
C GLU A 197 -37.64 0.84 -12.98
N ASN A 198 -37.46 1.35 -11.76
CA ASN A 198 -36.94 2.69 -11.52
C ASN A 198 -35.46 2.71 -11.10
N LEU A 199 -34.85 1.56 -10.79
CA LEU A 199 -33.48 1.47 -10.29
C LEU A 199 -32.43 1.40 -11.42
N PRO A 200 -31.18 1.86 -11.19
CA PRO A 200 -30.08 1.65 -12.12
C PRO A 200 -29.79 0.16 -12.33
N ASN A 201 -29.49 -0.24 -13.56
CA ASN A 201 -29.30 -1.66 -13.93
C ASN A 201 -28.19 -1.93 -14.96
N VAL A 202 -27.46 -0.91 -15.42
CA VAL A 202 -26.32 -1.04 -16.34
C VAL A 202 -25.03 -1.22 -15.56
N ILE A 203 -24.27 -2.26 -15.88
CA ILE A 203 -22.88 -2.43 -15.41
C ILE A 203 -21.95 -2.30 -16.61
N GLU A 204 -21.05 -1.33 -16.58
CA GLU A 204 -20.05 -1.14 -17.64
C GLU A 204 -18.70 -1.78 -17.28
N VAL A 205 -18.09 -2.45 -18.26
CA VAL A 205 -16.78 -3.07 -18.16
C VAL A 205 -15.93 -2.62 -19.35
N ASP A 206 -15.07 -1.62 -19.15
CA ASP A 206 -14.16 -1.13 -20.20
C ASP A 206 -12.76 -1.74 -20.04
N GLY A 207 -12.13 -2.04 -21.18
CA GLY A 207 -10.77 -2.55 -21.25
C GLY A 207 -10.61 -3.99 -20.77
N LEU A 208 -11.55 -4.91 -21.04
CA LEU A 208 -11.42 -6.30 -20.56
C LEU A 208 -10.11 -6.98 -21.02
N ASP A 209 -9.60 -6.63 -22.21
CA ASP A 209 -8.28 -7.06 -22.71
C ASP A 209 -7.10 -6.50 -21.89
N GLU A 210 -7.29 -5.42 -21.15
CA GLU A 210 -6.28 -4.85 -20.25
C GLU A 210 -6.12 -5.62 -18.94
N CYS A 211 -7.04 -6.53 -18.60
CA CYS A 211 -6.87 -7.46 -17.49
C CYS A 211 -5.74 -8.46 -17.79
N VAL A 212 -4.62 -8.40 -17.04
CA VAL A 212 -3.35 -9.07 -17.39
C VAL A 212 -3.38 -10.60 -17.29
N HIS A 213 -4.39 -11.17 -16.62
CA HIS A 213 -4.52 -12.61 -16.44
C HIS A 213 -5.63 -13.16 -17.34
N ARG A 214 -5.27 -13.78 -18.47
CA ARG A 214 -6.25 -14.26 -19.48
C ARG A 214 -7.37 -15.14 -18.90
N PRO A 215 -7.11 -16.14 -18.03
CA PRO A 215 -8.19 -16.92 -17.42
C PRO A 215 -9.14 -16.11 -16.53
N SER A 216 -8.74 -14.92 -16.08
CA SER A 216 -9.64 -14.01 -15.36
C SER A 216 -10.58 -13.24 -16.31
N GLN A 217 -10.22 -13.06 -17.58
CA GLN A 217 -11.12 -12.50 -18.59
C GLN A 217 -12.26 -13.49 -18.86
N GLU A 218 -11.91 -14.76 -19.16
CA GLU A 218 -12.84 -15.89 -19.34
C GLU A 218 -13.77 -16.06 -18.13
N ARG A 219 -13.22 -16.08 -16.91
CA ARG A 219 -14.01 -16.20 -15.67
C ARG A 219 -15.01 -15.06 -15.46
N LEU A 220 -14.67 -13.82 -15.84
CA LEU A 220 -15.62 -12.71 -15.74
C LEU A 220 -16.75 -12.86 -16.76
N LEU A 221 -16.45 -13.31 -17.98
CA LEU A 221 -17.47 -13.56 -19.00
C LEU A 221 -18.40 -14.71 -18.58
N ALA A 222 -17.87 -15.82 -18.08
CA ALA A 222 -18.68 -16.92 -17.53
C ALA A 222 -19.56 -16.49 -16.34
N LEU A 223 -19.08 -15.56 -15.49
CA LEU A 223 -19.91 -14.97 -14.43
C LEU A 223 -21.03 -14.10 -14.99
N ILE A 224 -20.74 -13.25 -15.99
CA ILE A 224 -21.76 -12.43 -16.66
C ILE A 224 -22.82 -13.33 -17.30
N GLU A 225 -22.41 -14.36 -18.04
CA GLU A 225 -23.30 -15.33 -18.70
C GLU A 225 -24.22 -16.02 -17.69
N LYS A 226 -23.66 -16.63 -16.63
CA LYS A 226 -24.41 -17.29 -15.55
C LYS A 226 -25.48 -16.37 -14.94
N VAL A 227 -25.16 -15.09 -14.80
CA VAL A 227 -26.03 -14.09 -14.17
C VAL A 227 -27.16 -13.66 -15.10
N VAL A 228 -26.88 -13.47 -16.39
CA VAL A 228 -27.92 -13.06 -17.34
C VAL A 228 -28.83 -14.21 -17.81
N THR A 229 -28.34 -15.45 -17.72
CA THR A 229 -29.09 -16.70 -18.00
C THR A 229 -29.80 -17.28 -16.76
N SER A 230 -29.57 -16.71 -15.57
CA SER A 230 -30.15 -17.22 -14.32
C SER A 230 -31.69 -17.32 -14.37
N PRO A 231 -32.29 -18.42 -13.87
CA PRO A 231 -33.75 -18.52 -13.70
C PRO A 231 -34.31 -17.47 -12.75
N THR A 232 -33.50 -16.99 -11.80
CA THR A 232 -33.84 -15.86 -10.94
C THR A 232 -33.71 -14.57 -11.74
N ARG A 233 -34.77 -13.74 -11.76
CA ARG A 233 -34.84 -12.51 -12.57
C ARG A 233 -33.97 -11.38 -12.00
N ILE A 234 -32.66 -11.52 -12.16
CA ILE A 234 -31.66 -10.49 -11.86
C ILE A 234 -31.79 -9.37 -12.92
N PRO A 235 -31.70 -8.08 -12.58
CA PRO A 235 -32.02 -6.96 -13.49
C PRO A 235 -30.86 -6.51 -14.40
N TRP A 236 -29.63 -6.95 -14.10
CA TRP A 236 -28.39 -6.42 -14.69
C TRP A 236 -28.32 -6.59 -16.21
N ILE A 237 -27.86 -5.55 -16.89
CA ILE A 237 -27.38 -5.62 -18.28
C ILE A 237 -25.94 -5.12 -18.34
N PHE A 238 -25.13 -5.72 -19.21
CA PHE A 238 -23.70 -5.48 -19.27
C PHE A 238 -23.29 -4.82 -20.58
N LEU A 239 -22.58 -3.69 -20.49
CA LEU A 239 -21.83 -3.11 -21.59
C LEU A 239 -20.36 -3.52 -21.43
N VAL A 240 -19.83 -4.29 -22.38
CA VAL A 240 -18.43 -4.72 -22.38
C VAL A 240 -17.69 -4.11 -23.55
N PHE A 241 -16.57 -3.47 -23.28
CA PHE A 241 -15.70 -2.85 -24.28
C PHE A 241 -14.32 -3.51 -24.25
N SER A 242 -13.87 -4.06 -25.37
CA SER A 242 -12.55 -4.72 -25.43
C SER A 242 -11.96 -4.80 -26.84
N ARG A 243 -10.74 -5.31 -26.95
CA ARG A 243 -10.24 -5.92 -28.19
C ARG A 243 -10.86 -7.32 -28.38
N PRO A 244 -10.99 -7.78 -29.63
CA PRO A 244 -11.37 -9.17 -29.93
C PRO A 244 -10.15 -10.11 -29.80
N GLU A 245 -9.48 -10.10 -28.63
CA GLU A 245 -8.45 -11.11 -28.33
C GLU A 245 -9.11 -12.51 -28.36
N PRO A 246 -8.41 -13.57 -28.83
CA PRO A 246 -9.03 -14.87 -29.09
C PRO A 246 -9.87 -15.38 -27.92
N GLN A 247 -9.32 -15.42 -26.71
CA GLN A 247 -10.03 -15.93 -25.52
C GLN A 247 -11.31 -15.13 -25.18
N ILE A 248 -11.35 -13.82 -25.45
CA ILE A 248 -12.53 -12.98 -25.22
C ILE A 248 -13.59 -13.27 -26.29
N ARG A 249 -13.18 -13.29 -27.56
CA ARG A 249 -14.07 -13.56 -28.70
C ARG A 249 -14.68 -14.95 -28.61
N ASP A 250 -13.86 -15.94 -28.27
CA ASP A 250 -14.27 -17.33 -28.21
C ASP A 250 -15.24 -17.54 -27.03
N SER A 251 -14.96 -16.94 -25.85
CA SER A 251 -15.91 -16.90 -24.71
C SER A 251 -17.26 -16.24 -25.06
N PHE A 252 -17.26 -15.17 -25.86
CA PHE A 252 -18.50 -14.54 -26.32
C PHE A 252 -19.24 -15.37 -27.38
N GLY A 253 -18.58 -16.32 -28.04
CA GLY A 253 -19.22 -17.25 -28.98
C GLY A 253 -20.29 -18.12 -28.32
N ASP A 254 -20.06 -18.50 -27.06
CA ASP A 254 -20.97 -19.38 -26.30
C ASP A 254 -22.24 -18.69 -25.83
N PHE A 255 -22.26 -17.34 -25.76
CA PHE A 255 -23.40 -16.59 -25.21
C PHE A 255 -24.68 -16.70 -26.08
N GLY A 256 -24.57 -17.03 -27.37
CA GLY A 256 -25.73 -17.19 -28.25
C GLY A 256 -26.69 -15.97 -28.25
N PRO A 257 -28.01 -16.15 -28.01
CA PRO A 257 -29.02 -15.11 -28.27
C PRO A 257 -29.06 -13.96 -27.26
N ILE A 258 -28.39 -14.06 -26.10
CA ILE A 258 -28.36 -13.00 -25.08
C ILE A 258 -27.33 -11.89 -25.38
N LEU A 259 -26.45 -12.12 -26.34
CA LEU A 259 -25.36 -11.21 -26.73
C LEU A 259 -25.73 -10.37 -27.96
N ARG A 260 -25.35 -9.10 -27.94
CA ARG A 260 -25.28 -8.23 -29.12
C ARG A 260 -23.85 -7.74 -29.32
N SER A 261 -23.22 -8.12 -30.42
CA SER A 261 -21.85 -7.73 -30.75
C SER A 261 -21.82 -6.56 -31.76
N PHE A 262 -20.85 -5.66 -31.64
CA PHE A 262 -20.67 -4.53 -32.55
C PHE A 262 -19.18 -4.26 -32.81
N ASP A 263 -18.75 -4.42 -34.07
CA ASP A 263 -17.41 -4.05 -34.50
C ASP A 263 -17.35 -2.54 -34.84
N ILE A 264 -16.56 -1.80 -34.08
CA ILE A 264 -16.37 -0.35 -34.30
C ILE A 264 -15.28 -0.02 -35.34
N ASN A 265 -14.56 -1.02 -35.86
CA ASN A 265 -13.52 -0.81 -36.87
C ASN A 265 -14.10 -0.38 -38.23
N SER A 266 -15.42 -0.58 -38.47
CA SER A 266 -16.07 -0.20 -39.74
C SER A 266 -15.96 1.30 -40.01
N THR A 267 -15.39 1.66 -41.16
CA THR A 267 -14.52 2.85 -41.28
C THR A 267 -15.21 4.17 -41.66
N ASP A 268 -16.49 4.14 -42.04
CA ASP A 268 -17.18 5.31 -42.60
C ASP A 268 -17.43 6.44 -41.59
N GLU A 269 -17.89 6.10 -40.37
CA GLU A 269 -18.06 7.07 -39.28
C GLU A 269 -16.70 7.55 -38.79
N ALA A 270 -15.77 6.62 -38.51
CA ALA A 270 -14.44 6.95 -37.99
C ALA A 270 -13.66 7.90 -38.92
N ARG A 271 -13.73 7.70 -40.25
CA ARG A 271 -13.09 8.58 -41.23
C ARG A 271 -13.62 10.01 -41.15
N ARG A 272 -14.95 10.20 -41.16
CA ARG A 272 -15.59 11.53 -41.09
C ARG A 272 -15.30 12.21 -39.75
N ASP A 273 -15.32 11.45 -38.67
CA ASP A 273 -15.07 11.94 -37.32
C ASP A 273 -13.61 12.38 -37.12
N ILE A 274 -12.64 11.61 -37.64
CA ILE A 274 -11.23 11.97 -37.60
C ILE A 274 -10.96 13.21 -38.46
N GLN A 275 -11.60 13.33 -39.63
CA GLN A 275 -11.53 14.55 -40.45
C GLN A 275 -12.06 15.77 -39.69
N LYS A 276 -13.24 15.63 -39.04
CA LYS A 276 -13.80 16.68 -38.18
C LYS A 276 -12.87 17.03 -37.01
N TYR A 277 -12.33 16.04 -36.32
CA TYR A 277 -11.36 16.25 -35.23
C TYR A 277 -10.16 17.05 -35.71
N PHE A 278 -9.52 16.65 -36.83
CA PHE A 278 -8.40 17.41 -37.39
C PHE A 278 -8.79 18.85 -37.75
N ILE A 279 -9.93 19.07 -38.42
CA ILE A 279 -10.39 20.42 -38.78
C ILE A 279 -10.56 21.31 -37.54
N ASP A 280 -11.24 20.81 -36.51
CA ASP A 280 -11.49 21.55 -35.27
C ASP A 280 -10.18 21.82 -34.50
N GLN A 281 -9.29 20.83 -34.41
CA GLN A 281 -8.01 20.96 -33.72
C GLN A 281 -7.01 21.86 -34.46
N PHE A 282 -6.87 21.74 -35.79
CA PHE A 282 -6.04 22.67 -36.56
C PHE A 282 -6.58 24.10 -36.51
N THR A 283 -7.90 24.29 -36.45
CA THR A 283 -8.53 25.60 -36.21
C THR A 283 -8.15 26.15 -34.83
N ALA A 284 -8.11 25.31 -33.78
CA ALA A 284 -7.66 25.70 -32.44
C ALA A 284 -6.15 26.04 -32.42
N LEU A 285 -5.30 25.19 -33.02
CA LEU A 285 -3.86 25.41 -33.14
C LEU A 285 -3.54 26.70 -33.88
N ARG A 286 -4.25 27.00 -34.98
CA ARG A 286 -4.05 28.25 -35.74
C ARG A 286 -4.38 29.50 -34.92
N LYS A 287 -5.38 29.42 -34.02
CA LYS A 287 -5.68 30.51 -33.06
C LYS A 287 -4.59 30.63 -31.99
N LYS A 288 -4.20 29.50 -31.38
CA LYS A 288 -3.16 29.41 -30.33
C LYS A 288 -1.82 29.94 -30.81
N HIS A 289 -1.39 29.49 -32.00
CA HIS A 289 -0.07 29.76 -32.61
C HIS A 289 -0.10 30.83 -33.71
N HIS A 290 -1.10 31.72 -33.70
CA HIS A 290 -1.34 32.72 -34.77
C HIS A 290 -0.09 33.55 -35.16
N ARG A 291 0.84 33.80 -34.23
CA ARG A 291 2.09 34.53 -34.51
C ARG A 291 3.08 33.71 -35.36
N ALA A 292 3.25 32.42 -35.05
CA ALA A 292 4.14 31.51 -35.77
C ALA A 292 3.60 31.12 -37.15
N LEU A 293 2.26 31.12 -37.28
CA LEU A 293 1.51 30.77 -38.49
C LEU A 293 1.00 31.98 -39.28
N ARG A 294 1.46 33.21 -38.97
CA ARG A 294 0.95 34.46 -39.59
C ARG A 294 1.09 34.54 -41.11
N HIS A 295 2.04 33.78 -41.67
CA HIS A 295 2.31 33.70 -43.12
C HIS A 295 1.71 32.44 -43.76
N GLU A 296 1.16 31.53 -42.94
CA GLU A 296 0.64 30.23 -43.35
C GLU A 296 -0.88 30.33 -43.57
N GLY A 297 -1.27 30.76 -44.78
CA GLY A 297 -2.63 31.24 -45.11
C GLY A 297 -3.77 30.29 -44.74
N THR A 298 -4.04 29.27 -45.57
CA THR A 298 -5.02 28.21 -45.28
C THR A 298 -4.30 27.03 -44.63
N TRP A 299 -3.69 27.25 -43.45
CA TRP A 299 -2.92 26.22 -42.77
C TRP A 299 -3.76 25.32 -41.86
N PRO A 300 -3.60 23.98 -41.93
CA PRO A 300 -3.03 23.23 -43.05
C PRO A 300 -4.03 23.14 -44.22
N SER A 301 -3.57 22.82 -45.42
CA SER A 301 -4.47 22.67 -46.57
C SER A 301 -5.36 21.42 -46.42
N ASN A 302 -6.55 21.43 -47.04
CA ASN A 302 -7.48 20.29 -46.97
C ASN A 302 -6.83 18.97 -47.42
N ASN A 303 -6.00 18.99 -48.47
CA ASN A 303 -5.23 17.81 -48.91
C ASN A 303 -4.30 17.26 -47.80
N VAL A 304 -3.67 18.13 -47.00
CA VAL A 304 -2.88 17.69 -45.85
C VAL A 304 -3.77 17.02 -44.80
N VAL A 305 -4.96 17.57 -44.52
CA VAL A 305 -5.94 16.96 -43.61
C VAL A 305 -6.38 15.60 -44.14
N ASP A 306 -6.77 15.50 -45.41
CA ASP A 306 -7.26 14.27 -46.03
C ASP A 306 -6.18 13.16 -45.99
N ARG A 307 -4.92 13.48 -46.27
CA ARG A 307 -3.80 12.53 -46.10
C ARG A 307 -3.58 12.08 -44.66
N LEU A 308 -3.78 12.97 -43.67
CA LEU A 308 -3.71 12.57 -42.26
C LEU A 308 -4.90 11.72 -41.83
N VAL A 309 -6.07 11.92 -42.43
CA VAL A 309 -7.26 11.07 -42.24
C VAL A 309 -7.06 9.69 -42.88
N ASP A 310 -6.44 9.62 -44.06
CA ASP A 310 -6.05 8.36 -44.71
C ASP A 310 -5.09 7.57 -43.85
N ARG A 311 -3.99 8.19 -43.39
CA ARG A 311 -2.97 7.56 -42.54
C ARG A 311 -3.47 7.18 -41.14
N ALA A 312 -4.54 7.81 -40.66
CA ALA A 312 -5.12 7.45 -39.38
C ALA A 312 -5.84 6.10 -39.41
N ASP A 313 -6.32 5.65 -40.58
CA ASP A 313 -7.04 4.37 -40.79
C ASP A 313 -8.08 4.03 -39.70
N GLY A 314 -8.93 5.02 -39.35
CA GLY A 314 -9.95 4.88 -38.30
C GLY A 314 -9.44 4.93 -36.84
N GLN A 315 -8.13 5.01 -36.64
CA GLN A 315 -7.48 5.06 -35.33
C GLN A 315 -7.36 6.52 -34.84
N PHE A 316 -8.29 6.96 -33.99
CA PHE A 316 -8.26 8.29 -33.36
C PHE A 316 -6.94 8.58 -32.64
N ILE A 317 -6.28 7.54 -32.12
CA ILE A 317 -4.99 7.68 -31.42
C ILE A 317 -3.91 8.30 -32.29
N PHE A 318 -3.87 7.98 -33.59
CA PHE A 318 -2.97 8.62 -34.55
C PHE A 318 -3.24 10.12 -34.60
N ALA A 319 -4.50 10.52 -34.80
CA ALA A 319 -4.89 11.92 -34.89
C ALA A 319 -4.60 12.72 -33.61
N VAL A 320 -4.90 12.14 -32.44
CA VAL A 320 -4.59 12.75 -31.13
C VAL A 320 -3.09 12.91 -30.93
N THR A 321 -2.29 11.89 -31.27
CA THR A 321 -0.82 11.96 -31.14
C THR A 321 -0.20 12.96 -32.13
N VAL A 322 -0.70 13.04 -33.37
CA VAL A 322 -0.29 14.06 -34.36
C VAL A 322 -0.56 15.47 -33.83
N ILE A 323 -1.77 15.75 -33.34
CA ILE A 323 -2.12 17.08 -32.81
C ILE A 323 -1.26 17.44 -31.60
N LYS A 324 -1.07 16.52 -30.64
CA LYS A 324 -0.18 16.74 -29.48
C LYS A 324 1.28 16.95 -29.89
N TYR A 325 1.77 16.25 -30.90
CA TYR A 325 3.15 16.41 -31.38
C TYR A 325 3.37 17.77 -32.06
N ILE A 326 2.36 18.31 -32.73
CA ILE A 326 2.41 19.62 -33.37
C ILE A 326 2.27 20.75 -32.33
N ASP A 327 1.49 20.54 -31.26
CA ASP A 327 1.17 21.56 -30.25
C ASP A 327 2.27 21.80 -29.19
N THR A 328 3.46 22.19 -29.64
CA THR A 328 4.59 22.54 -28.78
C THR A 328 4.72 24.07 -28.60
N ARG A 329 5.45 24.51 -27.56
CA ARG A 329 5.72 25.95 -27.34
C ARG A 329 6.95 26.46 -28.08
N ASP A 330 7.93 25.58 -28.29
CA ASP A 330 9.31 25.96 -28.66
C ASP A 330 9.63 25.74 -30.16
N GLU A 331 8.76 25.06 -30.90
CA GLU A 331 8.93 24.75 -32.32
C GLU A 331 7.73 25.24 -33.15
N ARG A 332 7.94 25.58 -34.43
CA ARG A 332 6.84 26.06 -35.29
C ARG A 332 5.91 24.90 -35.65
N PRO A 333 4.58 25.04 -35.53
CA PRO A 333 3.64 23.98 -35.89
C PRO A 333 3.75 23.48 -37.34
N GLN A 334 4.11 24.37 -38.28
CA GLN A 334 4.38 23.99 -39.68
C GLN A 334 5.56 23.02 -39.79
N ASP A 335 6.68 23.32 -39.15
CA ASP A 335 7.90 22.51 -39.24
C ASP A 335 7.66 21.11 -38.62
N ARG A 336 6.90 21.04 -37.52
CA ARG A 336 6.46 19.78 -36.88
C ARG A 336 5.54 18.95 -37.76
N LEU A 337 4.58 19.61 -38.42
CA LEU A 337 3.67 18.97 -39.37
C LEU A 337 4.43 18.43 -40.57
N ASP A 338 5.37 19.19 -41.13
CA ASP A 338 6.24 18.74 -42.21
C ASP A 338 7.09 17.53 -41.79
N THR A 339 7.57 17.45 -40.54
CA THR A 339 8.26 16.26 -40.03
C THR A 339 7.38 15.00 -40.12
N ILE A 340 6.10 15.08 -39.71
CA ILE A 340 5.17 13.94 -39.78
C ILE A 340 4.91 13.52 -41.23
N LEU A 341 4.84 14.49 -42.14
CA LEU A 341 4.51 14.29 -43.56
C LEU A 341 5.69 13.83 -44.44
N ARG A 342 6.94 13.98 -43.96
CA ARG A 342 8.17 13.75 -44.77
C ARG A 342 8.57 12.29 -44.96
N ILE A 343 8.09 11.38 -44.12
CA ILE A 343 8.47 9.97 -44.18
C ILE A 343 7.33 9.15 -44.79
N TYR A 344 7.63 8.56 -45.93
CA TYR A 344 6.89 7.49 -46.57
C TYR A 344 7.78 6.24 -46.48
N VAL A 345 7.21 5.10 -46.08
CA VAL A 345 7.88 3.80 -46.14
C VAL A 345 7.05 2.88 -47.03
N GLU A 346 7.72 2.02 -47.80
CA GLU A 346 7.05 1.04 -48.65
C GLU A 346 6.28 0.02 -47.79
N ARG A 347 5.18 -0.52 -48.32
CA ARG A 347 4.10 -1.16 -47.54
C ARG A 347 4.40 -2.56 -46.98
N ASP A 348 5.66 -2.95 -46.85
CA ASP A 348 6.08 -4.28 -46.37
C ASP A 348 6.08 -4.39 -44.83
N SER A 349 5.14 -3.71 -44.17
CA SER A 349 4.89 -3.84 -42.73
C SER A 349 3.72 -4.78 -42.49
N GLU A 350 3.97 -5.94 -41.88
CA GLU A 350 2.91 -6.87 -41.43
C GLU A 350 2.11 -6.34 -40.22
N SER A 351 2.44 -5.14 -39.69
CA SER A 351 1.76 -4.56 -38.52
C SER A 351 0.36 -4.03 -38.88
N PRO A 352 -0.69 -4.40 -38.13
CA PRO A 352 -2.02 -3.77 -38.26
C PRO A 352 -2.05 -2.31 -37.75
N TYR A 353 -0.92 -1.79 -37.29
CA TYR A 353 -0.72 -0.43 -36.80
C TYR A 353 0.36 0.32 -37.59
N SER A 354 0.69 -0.10 -38.82
CA SER A 354 1.85 0.38 -39.59
C SER A 354 2.05 1.91 -39.58
N ASP A 355 1.03 2.71 -39.90
CA ASP A 355 1.13 4.18 -39.89
C ASP A 355 1.30 4.79 -38.48
N LEU A 356 0.74 4.15 -37.45
CA LEU A 356 0.90 4.55 -36.04
C LEU A 356 2.29 4.17 -35.51
N ASP A 357 2.80 3.00 -35.90
CA ASP A 357 4.14 2.53 -35.58
C ASP A 357 5.19 3.45 -36.24
N LEU A 358 4.96 3.86 -37.49
CA LEU A 358 5.75 4.89 -38.16
C LEU A 358 5.70 6.24 -37.42
N LEU A 359 4.54 6.67 -36.93
CA LEU A 359 4.43 7.89 -36.11
C LEU A 359 5.23 7.79 -34.80
N TYR A 360 5.20 6.63 -34.13
CA TYR A 360 6.02 6.41 -32.93
C TYR A 360 7.52 6.40 -33.24
N HIS A 361 7.96 5.74 -34.32
CA HIS A 361 9.34 5.82 -34.83
C HIS A 361 9.77 7.27 -35.12
N GLN A 362 8.92 8.08 -35.76
CA GLN A 362 9.18 9.49 -36.01
C GLN A 362 9.40 10.26 -34.71
N ILE A 363 8.51 10.11 -33.73
CA ILE A 363 8.59 10.78 -32.43
C ILE A 363 9.89 10.40 -31.71
N LEU A 364 10.20 9.11 -31.64
CA LEU A 364 11.41 8.59 -31.00
C LEU A 364 12.69 8.99 -31.76
N SER A 365 12.63 9.23 -33.08
CA SER A 365 13.77 9.73 -33.85
C SER A 365 14.22 11.14 -33.47
N THR A 366 13.35 11.93 -32.83
CA THR A 366 13.71 13.25 -32.28
C THR A 366 14.45 13.17 -30.94
N CYS A 367 14.54 12.00 -30.32
CA CYS A 367 15.24 11.77 -29.07
C CYS A 367 16.73 11.49 -29.29
N HIS A 368 17.55 12.55 -29.39
CA HIS A 368 18.99 12.44 -29.66
C HIS A 368 19.84 11.81 -28.54
N ARG A 369 19.26 11.49 -27.37
CA ARG A 369 19.91 10.86 -26.21
C ARG A 369 19.19 9.57 -25.82
N TRP A 370 18.97 8.67 -26.78
CA TRP A 370 18.20 7.46 -26.58
C TRP A 370 18.74 6.59 -25.44
N GLU A 371 20.06 6.57 -25.24
CA GLU A 371 20.75 5.89 -24.14
C GLU A 371 20.32 6.37 -22.74
N LYS A 372 19.80 7.60 -22.62
CA LYS A 372 19.21 8.13 -21.38
C LYS A 372 17.67 8.08 -21.35
N VAL A 373 17.02 8.13 -22.51
CA VAL A 373 15.55 7.97 -22.62
C VAL A 373 15.14 6.54 -22.29
N GLN A 374 15.84 5.54 -22.83
CA GLN A 374 15.46 4.14 -22.72
C GLN A 374 15.38 3.66 -21.26
N PRO A 375 16.34 3.93 -20.35
CA PRO A 375 16.22 3.55 -18.94
C PRO A 375 14.99 4.15 -18.23
N VAL A 376 14.64 5.40 -18.56
CA VAL A 376 13.42 6.05 -18.03
C VAL A 376 12.17 5.32 -18.53
N LEU A 377 12.06 5.07 -19.84
CA LEU A 377 10.94 4.31 -20.40
C LEU A 377 10.89 2.87 -19.85
N ARG A 378 12.05 2.22 -19.62
CA ARG A 378 12.12 0.90 -18.97
C ARG A 378 11.51 0.96 -17.56
N LEU A 379 11.79 1.98 -16.74
CA LEU A 379 11.14 2.16 -15.44
C LEU A 379 9.61 2.30 -15.59
N LEU A 380 9.14 3.25 -16.42
CA LEU A 380 7.70 3.51 -16.64
C LEU A 380 6.92 2.27 -17.12
N LEU A 381 7.57 1.38 -17.88
CA LEU A 381 6.97 0.13 -18.36
C LEU A 381 6.93 -0.99 -17.31
N SER A 382 7.61 -0.83 -16.18
CA SER A 382 7.98 -1.91 -15.25
C SER A 382 7.54 -1.68 -13.80
N THR A 383 7.27 -0.44 -13.38
CA THR A 383 6.80 -0.13 -12.03
C THR A 383 5.47 -0.83 -11.73
N ARG A 384 5.56 -1.92 -10.98
CA ARG A 384 4.45 -2.59 -10.33
C ARG A 384 4.43 -2.12 -8.87
N THR A 385 3.23 -1.97 -8.31
CA THR A 385 3.01 -1.48 -6.92
C THR A 385 3.99 -2.05 -5.89
N SER A 386 4.36 -1.21 -4.91
CA SER A 386 5.25 -1.52 -3.78
C SER A 386 5.08 -2.96 -3.24
N PRO A 387 6.19 -3.67 -2.88
CA PRO A 387 6.18 -5.03 -2.34
C PRO A 387 5.20 -5.30 -1.19
N ARG A 388 4.78 -4.24 -0.48
CA ARG A 388 3.71 -4.24 0.52
C ARG A 388 2.43 -4.96 0.10
N ARG A 389 1.99 -4.87 -1.17
CA ARG A 389 0.78 -5.59 -1.63
C ARG A 389 0.93 -7.12 -1.61
N VAL A 390 2.13 -7.63 -1.86
CA VAL A 390 2.42 -9.08 -1.80
C VAL A 390 2.60 -9.52 -0.35
N ARG A 391 3.39 -8.77 0.43
CA ARG A 391 3.68 -9.11 1.83
C ARG A 391 2.44 -9.03 2.74
N ASN A 392 1.53 -8.08 2.52
CA ASN A 392 0.27 -8.01 3.28
C ASN A 392 -0.68 -9.19 2.98
N ARG A 393 -0.69 -9.73 1.75
CA ARG A 393 -1.43 -10.97 1.44
C ARG A 393 -0.84 -12.17 2.18
N GLN A 394 0.49 -12.30 2.23
CA GLN A 394 1.16 -13.43 2.90
C GLN A 394 1.14 -13.31 4.43
N GLN A 395 1.43 -12.14 5.01
CA GLN A 395 1.41 -11.95 6.46
C GLN A 395 -0.01 -12.02 7.05
N GLY A 396 -1.04 -11.59 6.32
CA GLY A 396 -2.44 -11.81 6.72
C GLY A 396 -2.77 -13.30 6.82
N ALA A 397 -2.37 -14.08 5.81
CA ALA A 397 -2.52 -15.53 5.81
C ALA A 397 -1.71 -16.22 6.93
N HIS A 398 -0.47 -15.76 7.19
CA HIS A 398 0.39 -16.34 8.23
C HIS A 398 -0.10 -16.03 9.66
N ARG A 399 -0.63 -14.83 9.90
CA ARG A 399 -1.29 -14.48 11.17
C ARG A 399 -2.58 -15.28 11.38
N MET A 400 -3.37 -15.52 10.33
CA MET A 400 -4.54 -16.41 10.38
C MET A 400 -4.17 -17.88 10.58
N TRP A 401 -3.05 -18.35 10.00
CA TRP A 401 -2.53 -19.70 10.19
C TRP A 401 -2.12 -19.92 11.65
N ASN A 402 -1.30 -19.02 12.21
CA ASN A 402 -0.84 -19.14 13.59
C ASN A 402 -2.00 -19.02 14.59
N ALA A 403 -2.99 -18.16 14.33
CA ALA A 403 -4.22 -18.09 15.13
C ALA A 403 -5.13 -19.35 15.02
N ARG A 404 -4.96 -20.15 13.95
CA ARG A 404 -5.59 -21.48 13.81
C ARG A 404 -4.80 -22.56 14.53
N GLU A 405 -3.47 -22.57 14.40
CA GLU A 405 -2.56 -23.47 15.13
C GLU A 405 -2.73 -23.33 16.65
N SER A 406 -2.72 -22.11 17.19
CA SER A 406 -2.96 -21.88 18.62
C SER A 406 -4.35 -22.35 19.08
N LYS A 407 -5.36 -22.31 18.21
CA LYS A 407 -6.71 -22.86 18.48
C LYS A 407 -6.81 -24.38 18.26
N TRP A 408 -5.83 -25.01 17.61
CA TRP A 408 -5.77 -26.44 17.35
C TRP A 408 -4.97 -27.16 18.45
N HIS A 409 -3.81 -26.61 18.83
CA HIS A 409 -3.04 -27.09 19.98
C HIS A 409 -3.80 -26.94 21.31
N ALA A 410 -4.54 -25.84 21.51
CA ALA A 410 -5.43 -25.66 22.66
C ALA A 410 -6.62 -26.67 22.73
N ARG A 411 -6.74 -27.60 21.77
CA ARG A 411 -7.73 -28.70 21.77
C ARG A 411 -7.11 -30.10 21.94
N GLN A 412 -5.79 -30.23 22.03
CA GLN A 412 -5.08 -31.53 21.97
C GLN A 412 -4.50 -31.98 23.32
N GLU A 413 -4.51 -31.15 24.37
CA GLU A 413 -3.89 -31.49 25.67
C GLU A 413 -4.88 -31.52 26.85
N THR A 414 -5.51 -32.68 27.05
CA THR A 414 -5.92 -33.18 28.37
C THR A 414 -5.59 -34.68 28.44
N PRO A 415 -4.87 -35.18 29.46
CA PRO A 415 -4.40 -36.58 29.48
C PRO A 415 -5.50 -37.62 29.67
N LEU A 416 -5.21 -38.85 29.23
CA LEU A 416 -6.12 -40.00 29.21
C LEU A 416 -6.48 -40.53 30.61
N CYS A 417 -7.70 -41.07 30.75
CA CYS A 417 -7.96 -42.24 31.59
C CYS A 417 -9.07 -43.12 30.99
N SER A 418 -9.02 -44.42 31.30
CA SER A 418 -9.66 -45.51 30.56
C SER A 418 -11.16 -45.68 30.81
N GLN A 419 -11.79 -46.45 29.92
CA GLN A 419 -13.18 -46.88 29.96
C GLN A 419 -13.55 -47.67 31.23
N GLU A 420 -14.77 -47.48 31.75
CA GLU A 420 -15.75 -48.58 31.87
C GLU A 420 -17.21 -48.08 31.98
N VAL A 421 -18.03 -48.55 31.02
CA VAL A 421 -19.49 -48.85 31.06
C VAL A 421 -20.51 -47.81 31.62
N SER A 422 -21.33 -47.31 30.68
CA SER A 422 -22.63 -46.59 30.80
C SER A 422 -23.75 -47.44 31.49
N PRO A 423 -24.98 -46.96 31.84
CA PRO A 423 -25.66 -45.80 31.22
C PRO A 423 -26.66 -44.93 32.06
N ARG A 424 -27.08 -43.81 31.43
CA ARG A 424 -28.32 -43.00 31.67
C ARG A 424 -28.43 -42.27 33.03
N SER A 425 -29.16 -41.16 33.17
CA SER A 425 -29.53 -40.03 32.27
C SER A 425 -30.40 -39.05 33.10
N GLN A 426 -30.05 -37.76 33.19
CA GLN A 426 -31.00 -36.62 33.22
C GLN A 426 -30.29 -35.26 33.35
N GLU A 427 -31.02 -34.21 33.01
CA GLU A 427 -30.54 -32.87 32.63
C GLU A 427 -30.54 -31.87 33.81
N ASP A 428 -29.81 -30.75 33.61
CA ASP A 428 -30.11 -29.34 33.92
C ASP A 428 -31.18 -28.98 34.97
N SER A 429 -31.08 -27.91 35.77
CA SER A 429 -30.05 -26.87 36.02
C SER A 429 -30.53 -26.08 37.28
N LEU A 430 -29.74 -25.28 38.02
CA LEU A 430 -29.35 -23.89 37.72
C LEU A 430 -28.61 -23.26 38.95
N HIS A 431 -27.93 -22.13 38.71
CA HIS A 431 -27.24 -21.23 39.69
C HIS A 431 -25.88 -21.74 40.25
N SER A 432 -24.81 -20.94 40.35
CA SER A 432 -24.67 -19.46 40.24
C SER A 432 -23.26 -18.97 39.82
N ARG A 433 -23.23 -17.73 39.29
CA ARG A 433 -22.15 -16.70 39.26
C ARG A 433 -20.66 -17.10 39.12
N GLY A 434 -20.01 -16.55 38.10
CA GLY A 434 -18.56 -16.30 38.05
C GLY A 434 -18.24 -15.16 37.07
N VAL A 435 -17.51 -14.13 37.52
CA VAL A 435 -17.06 -12.99 36.70
C VAL A 435 -15.63 -13.25 36.24
N SER A 436 -15.34 -13.07 34.94
CA SER A 436 -14.01 -13.23 34.34
C SER A 436 -13.50 -11.92 33.73
N PRO A 437 -12.19 -11.66 33.70
CA PRO A 437 -11.63 -10.34 33.41
C PRO A 437 -11.39 -10.06 31.92
N HIS A 438 -11.49 -8.78 31.55
CA HIS A 438 -11.12 -8.27 30.22
C HIS A 438 -9.59 -8.25 30.02
N PRO A 439 -9.08 -8.61 28.82
CA PRO A 439 -7.73 -8.23 28.40
C PRO A 439 -7.70 -6.73 28.07
N TRP A 440 -6.70 -6.01 28.60
CA TRP A 440 -6.49 -4.59 28.28
C TRP A 440 -5.68 -4.44 26.98
N GLU A 441 -6.32 -3.97 25.91
CA GLU A 441 -5.63 -3.42 24.74
C GLU A 441 -5.23 -1.96 25.03
N GLY A 442 -3.93 -1.71 25.22
CA GLY A 442 -3.39 -0.35 25.33
C GLY A 442 -3.33 0.34 23.96
N PRO A 443 -3.72 1.62 23.82
CA PRO A 443 -3.73 2.30 22.53
C PRO A 443 -2.32 2.61 22.04
N LEU A 444 -1.91 1.98 20.94
CA LEU A 444 -0.82 2.52 20.11
C LEU A 444 -1.23 3.90 19.60
N SER A 445 -0.34 4.89 19.69
CA SER A 445 -0.65 6.27 19.31
C SER A 445 -1.07 6.32 17.84
N SER A 446 -2.19 6.99 17.55
CA SER A 446 -2.71 7.14 16.19
C SER A 446 -1.79 7.94 15.25
N SER A 447 -0.67 8.48 15.76
CA SER A 447 0.28 9.30 14.99
C SER A 447 1.33 8.49 14.23
N ASP A 448 1.76 7.34 14.74
CA ASP A 448 2.84 6.56 14.09
C ASP A 448 2.29 5.70 12.93
N THR A 449 1.03 5.29 12.97
CA THR A 449 0.34 4.58 11.87
C THR A 449 0.20 5.44 10.60
N ILE A 450 0.21 6.77 10.72
CA ILE A 450 -0.03 7.72 9.62
C ILE A 450 1.22 7.94 8.75
N LEU A 451 2.43 7.84 9.31
CA LEU A 451 3.67 7.93 8.53
C LEU A 451 3.96 6.68 7.70
N HIS A 452 3.32 5.55 8.03
CA HIS A 452 3.47 4.30 7.30
C HIS A 452 2.57 4.16 6.07
N SER A 453 1.76 5.17 5.67
CA SER A 453 0.67 4.97 4.70
C SER A 453 0.79 5.69 3.35
N ARG A 454 1.77 6.57 3.14
CA ARG A 454 2.02 7.16 1.81
C ARG A 454 2.89 6.24 0.97
N GLU A 455 2.36 5.80 -0.17
CA GLU A 455 3.14 5.08 -1.18
C GLU A 455 4.07 6.05 -1.92
N ILE A 456 5.33 5.68 -2.11
CA ILE A 456 6.28 6.48 -2.89
C ILE A 456 5.89 6.43 -4.37
N SER A 457 5.81 7.61 -4.99
CA SER A 457 5.54 7.81 -6.42
C SER A 457 6.81 7.49 -7.23
N TRP A 458 7.08 6.20 -7.45
CA TRP A 458 8.34 5.73 -8.06
C TRP A 458 8.55 6.17 -9.52
N CYS A 459 7.50 6.65 -10.19
CA CYS A 459 7.56 7.19 -11.56
C CYS A 459 7.55 8.72 -11.59
N SER A 460 7.71 9.41 -10.45
CA SER A 460 7.80 10.86 -10.45
C SER A 460 9.13 11.35 -11.05
N PRO A 461 9.18 12.60 -11.59
CA PRO A 461 10.43 13.19 -12.05
C PRO A 461 11.55 13.16 -11.01
N GLU A 462 11.24 13.40 -9.72
CA GLU A 462 12.23 13.35 -8.63
C GLU A 462 12.72 11.93 -8.34
N MET A 463 11.82 10.93 -8.30
CA MET A 463 12.22 9.54 -8.02
C MET A 463 12.97 8.91 -9.20
N ILE A 464 12.57 9.17 -10.44
CA ILE A 464 13.30 8.71 -11.64
C ILE A 464 14.70 9.33 -11.71
N MET A 465 14.83 10.62 -11.39
CA MET A 465 16.12 11.31 -11.31
C MET A 465 17.06 10.62 -10.30
N LEU A 466 16.53 10.28 -9.11
CA LEU A 466 17.28 9.61 -8.05
C LEU A 466 17.61 8.15 -8.36
N LEU A 467 16.69 7.39 -8.99
CA LEU A 467 16.90 5.98 -9.35
C LEU A 467 17.93 5.80 -10.48
N LEU A 468 18.01 6.75 -11.40
CA LEU A 468 18.89 6.68 -12.59
C LEU A 468 20.13 7.59 -12.49
N ASP A 469 20.39 8.18 -11.32
CA ASP A 469 21.54 9.06 -11.05
C ASP A 469 21.66 10.23 -12.05
N LEU A 470 20.51 10.83 -12.39
CA LEU A 470 20.40 11.92 -13.36
C LEU A 470 20.53 13.29 -12.67
N ASN A 471 20.93 14.31 -13.43
CA ASN A 471 21.02 15.67 -12.91
C ASN A 471 19.64 16.28 -12.72
N LYS A 472 19.53 17.26 -11.82
CA LYS A 472 18.29 18.03 -11.64
C LYS A 472 17.89 18.75 -12.94
N GLY A 473 16.65 18.54 -13.39
CA GLY A 473 16.13 19.06 -14.67
C GLY A 473 16.46 18.18 -15.88
N GLU A 474 17.22 17.09 -15.70
CA GLU A 474 17.63 16.23 -16.81
C GLU A 474 16.51 15.28 -17.26
N VAL A 475 15.63 14.82 -16.37
CA VAL A 475 14.48 13.97 -16.72
C VAL A 475 13.54 14.72 -17.67
N GLU A 476 13.19 15.95 -17.32
CA GLU A 476 12.35 16.85 -18.11
C GLU A 476 13.00 17.17 -19.46
N THR A 477 14.33 17.38 -19.48
CA THR A 477 15.11 17.60 -20.71
C THR A 477 15.09 16.37 -21.62
N ILE A 478 15.30 15.18 -21.07
CA ILE A 478 15.32 13.89 -21.79
C ILE A 478 13.95 13.58 -22.40
N LEU A 479 12.88 13.77 -21.62
CA LEU A 479 11.51 13.45 -22.02
C LEU A 479 10.81 14.58 -22.80
N SER A 480 11.46 15.74 -22.96
CA SER A 480 10.89 16.95 -23.60
C SER A 480 10.31 16.74 -25.01
N ARG A 481 10.73 15.69 -25.72
CA ARG A 481 10.22 15.35 -27.07
C ARG A 481 9.06 14.35 -27.06
N LEU A 482 8.69 13.82 -25.89
CA LEU A 482 7.73 12.72 -25.73
C LEU A 482 6.35 13.13 -25.17
N TYR A 483 6.06 14.42 -24.94
CA TYR A 483 4.74 14.90 -24.47
C TYR A 483 3.53 14.46 -25.34
N SER A 484 3.76 14.02 -26.57
CA SER A 484 2.72 13.47 -27.45
C SER A 484 2.29 12.03 -27.08
N VAL A 485 3.14 11.30 -26.35
CA VAL A 485 2.99 9.89 -25.98
C VAL A 485 3.16 9.62 -24.47
N LEU A 486 3.67 10.60 -23.71
CA LEU A 486 3.75 10.60 -22.24
C LEU A 486 2.91 11.74 -21.66
N GLN A 487 2.26 11.49 -20.53
CA GLN A 487 1.75 12.51 -19.63
C GLN A 487 2.83 12.80 -18.59
N ILE A 488 3.43 13.98 -18.68
CA ILE A 488 4.47 14.46 -17.76
C ILE A 488 3.81 15.57 -16.92
N PRO A 489 3.76 15.46 -15.59
CA PRO A 489 3.14 16.46 -14.72
C PRO A 489 3.97 17.76 -14.67
N ASP A 490 3.30 18.86 -14.29
CA ASP A 490 3.96 20.16 -14.04
C ASP A 490 4.71 20.19 -12.68
N ASP A 491 4.56 19.15 -11.85
CA ASP A 491 5.21 18.99 -10.54
C ASP A 491 6.14 17.75 -10.49
N ASN A 492 7.07 17.76 -9.54
CA ASN A 492 8.12 16.74 -9.46
C ASN A 492 7.74 15.46 -8.66
N ASN A 493 6.55 15.43 -8.06
CA ASN A 493 6.11 14.38 -7.14
C ASN A 493 5.05 13.45 -7.73
N SER A 494 4.23 13.94 -8.67
CA SER A 494 3.27 13.12 -9.41
C SER A 494 3.98 12.15 -10.38
N ASP A 495 3.42 10.96 -10.58
CA ASP A 495 3.96 9.97 -11.53
C ASP A 495 3.83 10.43 -13.00
N ILE A 496 4.89 10.23 -13.78
CA ILE A 496 4.84 10.28 -15.25
C ILE A 496 4.11 9.03 -15.74
N GLN A 497 3.16 9.20 -16.67
CA GLN A 497 2.38 8.10 -17.23
C GLN A 497 2.59 7.95 -18.73
N ILE A 498 2.59 6.71 -19.23
CA ILE A 498 2.47 6.45 -20.66
C ILE A 498 1.04 6.78 -21.08
N ALA A 499 0.87 7.77 -21.96
CA ALA A 499 -0.45 8.32 -22.27
C ALA A 499 -1.40 7.28 -22.88
N HIS A 500 -0.86 6.31 -23.63
CA HIS A 500 -1.64 5.41 -24.49
C HIS A 500 -1.06 3.98 -24.49
N ALA A 501 -1.91 2.97 -24.25
CA ALA A 501 -1.49 1.56 -24.18
C ALA A 501 -0.82 1.05 -25.48
N SER A 502 -1.20 1.57 -26.65
CA SER A 502 -0.57 1.22 -27.93
C SER A 502 0.92 1.59 -28.02
N PHE A 503 1.37 2.62 -27.29
CA PHE A 503 2.77 3.00 -27.22
C PHE A 503 3.58 2.06 -26.31
N ASN A 504 2.99 1.61 -25.19
CA ASN A 504 3.56 0.56 -24.32
C ASN A 504 3.74 -0.75 -25.12
N GLU A 505 2.74 -1.13 -25.92
CA GLU A 505 2.79 -2.30 -26.79
C GLU A 505 3.81 -2.17 -27.91
N PHE A 506 3.92 -1.00 -28.55
CA PHE A 506 4.95 -0.73 -29.56
C PHE A 506 6.36 -0.87 -28.96
N LEU A 507 6.63 -0.20 -27.84
CA LEU A 507 7.93 -0.25 -27.16
C LEU A 507 8.31 -1.65 -26.65
N SER A 508 7.31 -2.47 -26.30
CA SER A 508 7.50 -3.84 -25.80
C SER A 508 7.68 -4.88 -26.91
N ASP A 509 7.45 -4.52 -28.18
CA ASP A 509 7.53 -5.43 -29.33
C ASP A 509 8.78 -5.10 -30.17
N PRO A 510 9.79 -5.99 -30.22
CA PRO A 510 11.04 -5.73 -30.95
C PRO A 510 10.86 -5.67 -32.46
N ASN A 511 9.84 -6.32 -33.03
CA ASN A 511 9.58 -6.31 -34.47
C ASN A 511 8.93 -4.98 -34.89
N ARG A 512 8.16 -4.35 -34.01
CA ARG A 512 7.51 -3.05 -34.27
C ARG A 512 8.42 -1.87 -33.98
N SER A 513 9.16 -1.92 -32.86
CA SER A 513 9.97 -0.78 -32.39
C SER A 513 11.45 -0.83 -32.78
N GLU A 514 11.95 -1.97 -33.28
CA GLU A 514 13.32 -2.16 -33.77
C GLU A 514 14.38 -1.64 -32.77
N LYS A 515 15.20 -0.66 -33.18
CA LYS A 515 16.24 0.00 -32.36
C LYS A 515 15.69 0.75 -31.13
N TYR A 516 14.39 1.05 -31.08
CA TYR A 516 13.71 1.66 -29.94
C TYR A 516 13.04 0.64 -29.02
N HIS A 517 13.23 -0.66 -29.25
CA HIS A 517 12.75 -1.71 -28.36
C HIS A 517 13.21 -1.46 -26.92
N THR A 518 12.24 -1.42 -26.02
CA THR A 518 12.43 -1.02 -24.62
C THR A 518 11.89 -2.16 -23.74
N PRO A 519 12.69 -3.21 -23.50
CA PRO A 519 12.27 -4.35 -22.71
C PRO A 519 12.03 -3.94 -21.26
N LYS A 520 10.95 -4.43 -20.66
CA LYS A 520 10.63 -4.21 -19.24
C LYS A 520 11.81 -4.62 -18.37
N MET A 521 12.08 -3.85 -17.31
CA MET A 521 12.97 -4.28 -16.24
C MET A 521 12.41 -5.54 -15.60
N SER A 522 13.28 -6.50 -15.39
CA SER A 522 13.00 -7.63 -14.50
C SER A 522 12.79 -7.12 -13.07
N GLU A 523 12.09 -7.92 -12.26
CA GLU A 523 11.92 -7.66 -10.83
C GLU A 523 13.27 -7.50 -10.11
N SER A 524 14.29 -8.27 -10.50
CA SER A 524 15.64 -8.15 -9.94
C SER A 524 16.32 -6.83 -10.31
N GLU A 525 16.23 -6.36 -11.57
CA GLU A 525 16.80 -5.06 -11.98
C GLU A 525 16.11 -3.90 -11.24
N TYR A 526 14.77 -3.95 -11.12
CA TYR A 526 14.01 -2.92 -10.40
C TYR A 526 14.39 -2.88 -8.92
N ASN A 527 14.47 -4.05 -8.27
CA ASN A 527 14.85 -4.14 -6.86
C ASN A 527 16.31 -3.71 -6.62
N ASP A 528 17.19 -3.90 -7.60
CA ASP A 528 18.58 -3.43 -7.54
C ASP A 528 18.65 -1.89 -7.56
N CYS A 529 17.94 -1.25 -8.49
CA CYS A 529 17.85 0.21 -8.59
C CYS A 529 17.26 0.82 -7.30
N VAL A 530 16.15 0.27 -6.81
CA VAL A 530 15.51 0.77 -5.57
C VAL A 530 16.39 0.50 -4.35
N GLY A 531 16.93 -0.70 -4.18
CA GLY A 531 17.83 -1.04 -3.06
C GLY A 531 19.06 -0.13 -3.02
N THR A 532 19.67 0.12 -4.18
CA THR A 532 20.77 1.08 -4.34
C THR A 532 20.37 2.49 -3.88
N LEU A 533 19.21 3.00 -4.29
CA LEU A 533 18.75 4.33 -3.88
C LEU A 533 18.48 4.41 -2.37
N LEU A 534 17.84 3.41 -1.77
CA LEU A 534 17.58 3.40 -0.32
C LEU A 534 18.89 3.35 0.49
N LEU A 535 19.88 2.55 0.05
CA LEU A 535 21.21 2.48 0.66
C LEU A 535 22.00 3.78 0.48
N ARG A 536 21.99 4.39 -0.71
CA ARG A 536 22.61 5.70 -0.98
C ARG A 536 21.97 6.80 -0.12
N THR A 537 20.64 6.79 0.02
CA THR A 537 19.87 7.71 0.87
C THR A 537 20.33 7.65 2.33
N LEU A 538 20.36 6.45 2.91
CA LEU A 538 20.85 6.21 4.27
C LEU A 538 22.33 6.58 4.43
N SER A 539 23.16 6.26 3.43
CA SER A 539 24.60 6.60 3.42
C SER A 539 24.86 8.11 3.48
N THR A 540 23.90 8.95 3.09
CA THR A 540 24.06 10.40 3.23
C THR A 540 24.14 10.88 4.70
N LEU A 541 23.70 10.07 5.67
CA LEU A 541 23.83 10.35 7.11
C LEU A 541 25.30 10.31 7.58
N LYS A 542 26.13 9.49 6.92
CA LYS A 542 27.56 9.28 7.21
C LYS A 542 28.42 10.53 6.99
N LEU A 543 28.10 11.33 5.97
CA LEU A 543 28.93 12.41 5.44
C LEU A 543 29.37 13.46 6.49
N HIS A 544 28.49 13.73 7.46
CA HIS A 544 28.74 14.66 8.56
C HIS A 544 28.73 13.98 9.93
N TYR A 545 28.81 12.64 9.99
CA TYR A 545 28.74 11.96 11.27
C TYR A 545 30.04 12.17 12.07
N PRO A 546 30.02 12.63 13.34
CA PRO A 546 31.22 13.07 14.05
C PRO A 546 32.31 12.01 14.24
N LEU A 547 31.97 10.73 14.11
CA LEU A 547 32.90 9.59 14.17
C LEU A 547 34.05 9.68 13.15
N TYR A 548 33.86 10.39 12.03
CA TYR A 548 34.78 10.44 10.89
C TYR A 548 35.58 11.74 10.77
N HIS A 549 35.47 12.65 11.74
CA HIS A 549 36.07 13.99 11.69
C HIS A 549 37.04 14.20 12.85
N SER A 550 37.87 15.25 12.76
CA SER A 550 38.87 15.54 13.79
C SER A 550 38.21 16.09 15.07
N GLN A 551 38.93 15.99 16.21
CA GLN A 551 38.40 16.43 17.51
C GLN A 551 38.06 17.92 17.54
N SER A 552 38.83 18.79 16.86
CA SER A 552 38.55 20.23 16.81
C SER A 552 37.24 20.56 16.11
N ASP A 553 36.77 19.67 15.24
CA ASP A 553 35.63 19.91 14.37
C ASP A 553 34.33 19.31 14.94
N PHE A 554 34.43 18.47 16.00
CA PHE A 554 33.33 17.70 16.57
C PHE A 554 32.06 18.53 16.79
N THR A 555 32.15 19.69 17.44
CA THR A 555 30.99 20.53 17.78
C THR A 555 30.28 21.07 16.52
N THR A 556 31.06 21.49 15.52
CA THR A 556 30.55 22.01 14.24
C THR A 556 29.91 20.87 13.44
N THR A 557 30.61 19.76 13.30
CA THR A 557 30.19 18.56 12.57
C THR A 557 28.93 17.93 13.19
N PHE A 558 28.88 17.79 14.52
CA PHE A 558 27.69 17.32 15.24
C PHE A 558 26.50 18.27 15.02
N SER A 559 26.73 19.59 15.03
CA SER A 559 25.67 20.57 14.75
C SER A 559 25.14 20.47 13.32
N TRP A 560 26.00 20.21 12.33
CA TRP A 560 25.58 19.98 10.94
C TRP A 560 24.81 18.67 10.76
N TRP A 561 25.28 17.57 11.36
CA TRP A 561 24.57 16.30 11.33
C TRP A 561 23.21 16.40 12.04
N ALA A 562 23.16 16.99 13.22
CA ALA A 562 21.93 17.29 13.94
C ALA A 562 20.94 18.12 13.10
N ALA A 563 21.42 19.21 12.49
CA ALA A 563 20.61 20.04 11.61
C ALA A 563 20.13 19.28 10.36
N LYS A 564 20.91 18.33 9.83
CA LYS A 564 20.50 17.47 8.72
C LYS A 564 19.37 16.54 9.14
N VAL A 565 19.56 15.75 10.19
CA VAL A 565 18.55 14.80 10.71
C VAL A 565 17.25 15.53 11.11
N GLN A 566 17.35 16.78 11.59
CA GLN A 566 16.19 17.62 11.88
C GLN A 566 15.48 18.19 10.63
N LYS A 567 16.24 18.59 9.59
CA LYS A 567 15.72 19.26 8.40
C LYS A 567 15.30 18.32 7.27
N ASP A 568 15.59 17.02 7.37
CA ASP A 568 15.53 16.13 6.23
C ASP A 568 14.13 16.13 5.59
N ARG A 569 14.03 16.77 4.41
CA ARG A 569 12.77 16.96 3.66
C ARG A 569 12.17 15.61 3.26
N SER A 570 13.01 14.58 3.23
CA SER A 570 12.72 13.22 2.82
C SER A 570 12.11 12.36 3.93
N ARG A 571 11.30 12.90 4.87
CA ARG A 571 10.62 12.07 5.91
C ARG A 571 9.96 10.80 5.33
N GLU A 572 9.42 10.90 4.12
CA GLU A 572 8.85 9.79 3.37
C GLU A 572 9.94 8.84 2.83
N LEU A 573 10.90 9.30 2.01
CA LEU A 573 11.95 8.42 1.44
C LEU A 573 12.99 7.91 2.47
N MET A 574 13.48 8.74 3.39
CA MET A 574 14.39 8.34 4.47
C MET A 574 13.71 7.34 5.39
N GLY A 575 12.48 7.64 5.84
CA GLY A 575 11.67 6.73 6.65
C GLY A 575 11.43 5.41 5.94
N TYR A 576 11.04 5.43 4.66
CA TYR A 576 10.89 4.23 3.83
C TYR A 576 12.21 3.45 3.71
N SER A 577 13.33 4.15 3.51
CA SER A 577 14.67 3.54 3.44
C SER A 577 14.98 2.76 4.72
N HIS A 578 14.79 3.36 5.90
CA HIS A 578 15.02 2.70 7.20
C HIS A 578 14.28 1.36 7.34
N PHE A 579 13.07 1.24 6.81
CA PHE A 579 12.23 0.03 6.96
C PHE A 579 12.34 -0.98 5.81
N HIS A 580 12.79 -0.59 4.61
CA HIS A 580 12.63 -1.41 3.41
C HIS A 580 13.90 -1.70 2.61
N TRP A 581 15.04 -1.05 2.87
CA TRP A 581 16.27 -1.27 2.08
C TRP A 581 16.65 -2.76 1.94
N GLU A 582 16.49 -3.53 3.02
CA GLU A 582 16.86 -4.93 3.11
C GLU A 582 15.93 -5.86 2.32
N ASP A 583 14.62 -5.55 2.28
CA ASP A 583 13.63 -6.27 1.48
C ASP A 583 14.00 -6.25 0.00
N TYR A 584 14.48 -5.09 -0.48
CA TYR A 584 14.92 -4.91 -1.87
C TYR A 584 16.23 -5.66 -2.14
N CYS A 585 17.24 -5.53 -1.29
CA CYS A 585 18.50 -6.29 -1.43
C CYS A 585 18.23 -7.80 -1.55
N LYS A 586 17.45 -8.38 -0.63
CA LYS A 586 17.07 -9.80 -0.65
C LYS A 586 16.38 -10.26 -1.93
N ALA A 587 15.63 -9.36 -2.57
CA ALA A 587 14.89 -9.66 -3.80
C ALA A 587 15.74 -9.53 -5.08
N VAL A 588 17.00 -9.10 -4.96
CA VAL A 588 17.98 -9.07 -6.06
C VAL A 588 18.67 -10.44 -6.18
N LYS A 589 18.55 -11.05 -7.36
CA LYS A 589 19.15 -12.36 -7.69
C LYS A 589 20.58 -12.25 -8.20
N SER A 590 20.97 -11.08 -8.70
CA SER A 590 22.27 -10.82 -9.30
C SER A 590 22.61 -9.35 -9.10
N PRO A 591 23.29 -8.99 -7.99
CA PRO A 591 23.52 -7.60 -7.62
C PRO A 591 24.50 -6.89 -8.55
N SER A 592 24.18 -5.63 -8.83
CA SER A 592 25.04 -4.69 -9.54
C SER A 592 26.27 -4.30 -8.71
N ALA A 593 27.27 -3.70 -9.36
CA ALA A 593 28.38 -3.08 -8.65
C ALA A 593 27.90 -1.90 -7.77
N ASP A 594 26.82 -1.21 -8.18
CA ASP A 594 26.26 -0.06 -7.48
C ASP A 594 25.57 -0.44 -6.18
N ILE A 595 24.75 -1.50 -6.15
CA ILE A 595 24.12 -1.94 -4.89
C ILE A 595 25.15 -2.49 -3.91
N CYS A 596 26.17 -3.22 -4.40
CA CYS A 596 27.28 -3.67 -3.56
C CYS A 596 28.07 -2.48 -2.99
N ALA A 597 28.45 -1.50 -3.81
CA ALA A 597 29.17 -0.30 -3.35
C ALA A 597 28.33 0.56 -2.39
N ALA A 598 27.03 0.70 -2.63
CA ALA A 598 26.10 1.39 -1.72
C ALA A 598 25.96 0.66 -0.38
N LEU A 599 25.97 -0.68 -0.39
CA LEU A 599 25.96 -1.50 0.81
C LEU A 599 27.28 -1.41 1.58
N ASP A 600 28.43 -1.45 0.92
CA ASP A 600 29.75 -1.33 1.56
C ASP A 600 30.01 0.07 2.13
N GLY A 601 29.41 1.09 1.50
CA GLY A 601 29.38 2.47 1.96
C GLY A 601 28.46 2.71 3.16
N PHE A 602 27.47 1.85 3.39
CA PHE A 602 26.46 1.96 4.46
C PHE A 602 27.12 2.02 5.85
N ASP A 603 26.70 3.00 6.66
CA ASP A 603 27.18 3.17 8.03
C ASP A 603 26.06 2.95 9.05
N LEU A 604 26.16 1.86 9.80
CA LEU A 604 25.21 1.48 10.84
C LEU A 604 25.16 2.52 11.97
N TYR A 605 26.27 3.16 12.29
CA TYR A 605 26.37 4.04 13.46
C TYR A 605 25.51 5.31 13.27
N SER A 606 25.68 6.01 12.14
CA SER A 606 24.84 7.16 11.80
C SER A 606 23.37 6.79 11.53
N VAL A 607 23.10 5.63 10.92
CA VAL A 607 21.73 5.13 10.66
C VAL A 607 20.98 4.78 11.94
N VAL A 608 21.62 4.17 12.93
CA VAL A 608 20.97 3.91 14.24
C VAL A 608 20.78 5.22 15.00
N ALA A 609 21.77 6.11 15.01
CA ALA A 609 21.64 7.42 15.66
C ALA A 609 20.46 8.24 15.09
N ALA A 610 20.26 8.21 13.77
CA ALA A 610 19.10 8.83 13.12
C ALA A 610 17.79 8.09 13.42
N SER A 611 17.77 6.75 13.36
CA SER A 611 16.60 5.93 13.73
C SER A 611 16.07 6.30 15.12
N LEU A 612 16.99 6.40 16.09
CA LEU A 612 16.68 6.74 17.48
C LEU A 612 16.11 8.16 17.63
N PHE A 613 16.71 9.14 16.95
CA PHE A 613 16.20 10.51 16.93
C PHE A 613 14.78 10.61 16.32
N HIS A 614 14.48 9.81 15.30
CA HIS A 614 13.14 9.78 14.69
C HIS A 614 12.13 8.93 15.47
N GLY A 615 12.59 8.08 16.40
CA GLY A 615 11.76 7.14 17.14
C GLY A 615 11.39 5.89 16.33
N PHE A 616 12.16 5.55 15.29
CA PHE A 616 11.96 4.32 14.52
C PHE A 616 12.39 3.09 15.34
N ALA A 617 11.61 2.01 15.24
CA ALA A 617 11.93 0.75 15.90
C ALA A 617 13.20 0.12 15.31
N LEU A 618 14.14 -0.25 16.17
CA LEU A 618 15.37 -0.94 15.76
C LEU A 618 15.07 -2.42 15.49
N GLN A 619 15.42 -2.89 14.28
CA GLN A 619 15.18 -4.26 13.84
C GLN A 619 16.52 -4.95 13.49
N PHE A 620 17.35 -5.24 14.51
CA PHE A 620 18.69 -5.79 14.28
C PHE A 620 18.69 -7.20 13.68
N GLY A 621 17.67 -8.03 13.94
CA GLY A 621 17.57 -9.38 13.36
C GLY A 621 17.48 -9.39 11.83
N VAL A 622 16.87 -8.35 11.25
CA VAL A 622 16.80 -8.11 9.78
C VAL A 622 18.21 -7.97 9.18
N TRP A 623 19.20 -7.53 9.96
CA TRP A 623 20.57 -7.37 9.46
C TRP A 623 21.35 -8.68 9.41
N SER A 624 20.97 -9.69 10.20
CA SER A 624 21.56 -11.02 10.11
C SER A 624 21.32 -11.62 8.73
N ASP A 625 20.09 -11.51 8.22
CA ASP A 625 19.73 -11.99 6.89
C ASP A 625 20.41 -11.17 5.78
N ALA A 626 20.53 -9.84 5.95
CA ALA A 626 21.28 -8.98 5.02
C ALA A 626 22.78 -9.35 4.94
N ILE A 627 23.39 -9.73 6.07
CA ILE A 627 24.75 -10.26 6.12
C ILE A 627 24.83 -11.61 5.37
N GLU A 628 23.84 -12.49 5.49
CA GLU A 628 23.82 -13.76 4.76
C GLU A 628 23.68 -13.57 3.25
N TRP A 629 22.77 -12.68 2.83
CA TRP A 629 22.67 -12.27 1.43
C TRP A 629 23.99 -11.68 0.91
N ALA A 630 24.60 -10.74 1.65
CA ALA A 630 25.86 -10.11 1.27
C ALA A 630 27.04 -11.10 1.16
N LYS A 631 27.11 -12.13 2.01
CA LYS A 631 28.14 -13.20 1.93
C LYS A 631 28.04 -14.01 0.64
N SER A 632 26.85 -14.15 0.05
CA SER A 632 26.65 -14.95 -1.17
C SER A 632 27.24 -14.31 -2.44
N TYR A 633 27.67 -13.05 -2.35
CA TYR A 633 28.30 -12.28 -3.43
C TYR A 633 29.65 -11.70 -2.96
N GLU A 634 30.72 -12.50 -3.07
CA GLU A 634 32.00 -12.29 -2.36
C GLU A 634 32.73 -10.95 -2.57
N LYS A 635 32.41 -10.20 -3.64
CA LYS A 635 33.11 -8.97 -4.02
C LYS A 635 32.32 -7.72 -3.68
N GLY A 636 32.95 -6.83 -2.90
CA GLY A 636 32.47 -5.46 -2.69
C GLY A 636 31.43 -5.28 -1.58
N THR A 637 31.32 -6.21 -0.62
CA THR A 637 30.41 -6.12 0.54
C THR A 637 31.10 -6.43 1.89
N GLN A 638 32.43 -6.57 1.88
CA GLN A 638 33.21 -7.07 3.01
C GLN A 638 33.26 -6.08 4.18
N ASN A 639 33.31 -4.77 3.91
CA ASN A 639 33.29 -3.74 4.96
C ASN A 639 31.93 -3.68 5.64
N PHE A 640 30.83 -3.82 4.87
CA PHE A 640 29.49 -3.98 5.44
C PHE A 640 29.42 -5.20 6.37
N ILE A 641 29.83 -6.38 5.90
CA ILE A 641 29.77 -7.63 6.67
C ILE A 641 30.54 -7.51 7.99
N GLU A 642 31.76 -6.95 7.97
CA GLU A 642 32.58 -6.85 9.18
C GLU A 642 32.11 -5.74 10.13
N THR A 643 31.62 -4.61 9.59
CA THR A 643 31.00 -3.54 10.39
C THR A 643 29.73 -4.04 11.09
N CYS A 644 28.86 -4.77 10.39
CA CYS A 644 27.66 -5.38 10.95
C CYS A 644 27.98 -6.40 12.05
N LYS A 645 28.90 -7.35 11.81
CA LYS A 645 29.34 -8.31 12.84
C LYS A 645 29.91 -7.61 14.08
N THR A 646 30.70 -6.56 13.88
CA THR A 646 31.28 -5.79 14.98
C THR A 646 30.19 -5.06 15.77
N PHE A 647 29.27 -4.37 15.09
CA PHE A 647 28.13 -3.70 15.70
C PHE A 647 27.24 -4.66 16.51
N LEU A 648 26.91 -5.83 15.95
CA LEU A 648 26.05 -6.83 16.58
C LEU A 648 26.68 -7.54 17.80
N ARG A 649 28.00 -7.45 17.99
CA ARG A 649 28.67 -7.86 19.25
C ARG A 649 28.43 -6.80 20.34
N GLY A 650 28.53 -5.53 19.98
CA GLY A 650 28.21 -4.40 20.84
C GLY A 650 28.70 -3.06 20.30
N PHE A 651 28.13 -1.99 20.86
CA PHE A 651 28.44 -0.61 20.51
C PHE A 651 28.37 0.29 21.75
N CYS A 652 28.91 1.50 21.62
CA CYS A 652 28.79 2.55 22.62
C CYS A 652 27.64 3.50 22.25
N VAL A 653 26.95 4.05 23.24
CA VAL A 653 26.06 5.21 23.03
C VAL A 653 26.50 6.35 23.92
N ALA A 654 26.71 7.50 23.31
CA ALA A 654 27.11 8.73 23.95
C ALA A 654 25.91 9.70 24.00
N PHE A 655 25.50 10.02 25.22
CA PHE A 655 24.38 10.91 25.52
C PHE A 655 24.91 12.30 25.90
N PRO A 656 24.37 13.39 25.31
CA PRO A 656 24.73 14.75 25.71
C PRO A 656 24.28 15.07 27.15
N PRO A 657 24.90 16.07 27.82
CA PRO A 657 24.57 16.45 29.20
C PRO A 657 23.11 16.89 29.45
N THR A 658 22.36 17.19 28.38
CA THR A 658 20.92 17.50 28.44
C THR A 658 20.05 16.28 28.74
N ILE A 659 20.58 15.06 28.60
CA ILE A 659 19.90 13.82 28.94
C ILE A 659 20.26 13.40 30.36
N GLN A 660 19.23 13.22 31.19
CA GLN A 660 19.38 12.77 32.58
C GLN A 660 19.98 11.35 32.64
N ARG A 661 20.95 11.12 33.55
CA ARG A 661 21.68 9.85 33.69
C ARG A 661 20.76 8.62 33.77
N HIS A 662 19.66 8.71 34.51
CA HIS A 662 18.71 7.60 34.64
C HIS A 662 18.00 7.24 33.31
N LYS A 663 17.76 8.20 32.41
CA LYS A 663 17.18 7.93 31.07
C LYS A 663 18.20 7.27 30.15
N ALA A 664 19.45 7.75 30.17
CA ALA A 664 20.55 7.12 29.47
C ALA A 664 20.77 5.66 29.91
N LEU A 665 20.68 5.38 31.22
CA LEU A 665 20.73 4.03 31.77
C LEU A 665 19.59 3.15 31.24
N TRP A 666 18.35 3.66 31.29
CA TRP A 666 17.16 2.96 30.83
C TRP A 666 17.27 2.51 29.37
N TRP A 667 17.54 3.46 28.45
CA TRP A 667 17.66 3.15 27.03
C TRP A 667 18.84 2.21 26.73
N THR A 668 19.93 2.30 27.49
CA THR A 668 21.07 1.36 27.38
C THR A 668 20.61 -0.09 27.62
N PHE A 669 19.80 -0.35 28.66
CA PHE A 669 19.26 -1.69 28.93
C PHE A 669 18.29 -2.17 27.85
N GLU A 670 17.40 -1.29 27.36
CA GLU A 670 16.44 -1.66 26.31
C GLU A 670 17.17 -2.10 25.03
N TRP A 671 18.23 -1.40 24.61
CA TRP A 671 19.00 -1.75 23.41
C TRP A 671 19.80 -3.05 23.49
N GLU A 672 20.22 -3.45 24.68
CA GLU A 672 20.85 -4.76 24.86
C GLU A 672 19.88 -5.90 24.60
N GLN A 673 18.57 -5.68 24.80
CA GLN A 673 17.55 -6.65 24.45
C GLN A 673 17.34 -6.73 22.92
N TYR A 674 17.36 -5.60 22.21
CA TYR A 674 17.22 -5.60 20.74
C TYR A 674 18.34 -6.38 20.02
N LEU A 675 19.53 -6.54 20.63
CA LEU A 675 20.63 -7.36 20.08
C LEU A 675 20.39 -8.88 20.17
N LEU A 676 19.31 -9.34 20.80
CA LEU A 676 19.04 -10.76 21.09
C LEU A 676 18.01 -11.41 20.17
N ASP A 677 17.58 -10.71 19.11
CA ASP A 677 16.64 -11.20 18.08
C ASP A 677 15.21 -11.58 18.57
N ASN A 678 14.97 -11.60 19.89
CA ASN A 678 13.75 -12.15 20.52
C ASN A 678 12.58 -11.16 20.72
N GLY A 679 12.66 -9.91 20.24
CA GLY A 679 11.52 -9.02 19.95
C GLY A 679 10.54 -8.57 21.07
N HIS A 680 10.49 -9.22 22.23
CA HIS A 680 9.52 -8.94 23.28
C HIS A 680 10.03 -7.88 24.26
N VAL A 681 9.30 -6.77 24.42
CA VAL A 681 9.59 -5.79 25.48
C VAL A 681 9.45 -6.48 26.85
N ASN A 682 10.56 -6.72 27.55
CA ASN A 682 10.48 -7.37 28.86
C ASN A 682 10.05 -6.36 29.92
N THR A 683 8.74 -6.30 30.19
CA THR A 683 8.18 -5.63 31.39
C THR A 683 8.93 -5.99 32.68
N PRO A 684 9.36 -7.26 32.91
CA PRO A 684 10.22 -7.63 34.04
C PRO A 684 11.54 -6.84 34.14
N GLN A 685 12.22 -6.56 33.02
CA GLN A 685 13.47 -5.79 32.99
C GLN A 685 13.23 -4.38 33.52
N ARG A 686 12.18 -3.73 33.01
CA ARG A 686 11.76 -2.40 33.44
C ARG A 686 11.41 -2.39 34.92
N VAL A 687 10.64 -3.36 35.41
CA VAL A 687 10.27 -3.50 36.83
C VAL A 687 11.50 -3.67 37.73
N LEU A 688 12.46 -4.52 37.35
CA LEU A 688 13.69 -4.72 38.13
C LEU A 688 14.51 -3.43 38.23
N LEU A 689 14.67 -2.68 37.13
CA LEU A 689 15.40 -1.41 37.14
C LEU A 689 14.70 -0.33 38.00
N LYS A 690 13.36 -0.27 37.98
CA LYS A 690 12.59 0.63 38.86
C LYS A 690 12.85 0.32 40.33
N LYS A 691 12.70 -0.95 40.74
CA LYS A 691 12.90 -1.38 42.13
C LYS A 691 14.36 -1.23 42.59
N LEU A 692 15.34 -1.51 41.72
CA LEU A 692 16.77 -1.51 42.08
C LEU A 692 17.39 -0.11 42.17
N TYR A 693 16.92 0.85 41.37
CA TYR A 693 17.46 2.21 41.28
C TYR A 693 16.45 3.31 41.66
N SER A 694 15.32 2.95 42.27
CA SER A 694 14.24 3.87 42.69
C SER A 694 13.79 4.83 41.58
N MET A 695 13.58 4.30 40.36
CA MET A 695 13.20 5.08 39.18
C MET A 695 11.68 5.01 38.93
N GLU A 696 11.00 6.16 38.84
CA GLU A 696 9.57 6.21 38.49
C GLU A 696 9.30 6.28 36.98
N GLU A 697 8.21 5.66 36.55
CA GLU A 697 7.85 5.50 35.12
C GLU A 697 7.25 6.76 34.49
N GLY A 698 6.59 7.62 35.28
CA GLY A 698 5.86 8.79 34.79
C GLY A 698 6.70 9.87 34.10
N ALA A 699 8.04 9.80 34.22
CA ALA A 699 8.98 10.78 33.66
C ALA A 699 9.73 10.30 32.40
N VAL A 700 9.56 9.03 32.01
CA VAL A 700 10.34 8.40 30.92
C VAL A 700 9.43 8.09 29.73
N ALA A 701 9.42 8.98 28.74
CA ALA A 701 8.85 8.65 27.43
C ALA A 701 9.59 7.44 26.85
N SER A 702 8.85 6.44 26.37
CA SER A 702 9.37 5.18 25.81
C SER A 702 10.14 5.33 24.48
N SER A 703 10.47 6.56 24.07
CA SER A 703 11.08 6.87 22.79
C SER A 703 12.10 8.00 22.93
N LEU A 704 13.25 7.82 22.28
CA LEU A 704 14.28 8.85 22.08
C LEU A 704 13.92 9.88 21.01
N LYS A 705 12.69 9.85 20.48
CA LYS A 705 12.16 10.81 19.50
C LYS A 705 12.52 12.25 19.90
N GLY A 706 13.20 12.97 19.01
CA GLY A 706 13.66 14.35 19.21
C GLY A 706 14.96 14.52 20.02
N HIS A 707 15.55 13.46 20.58
CA HIS A 707 16.79 13.52 21.36
C HIS A 707 17.97 13.08 20.50
N LEU A 708 18.99 13.93 20.40
CA LEU A 708 20.21 13.64 19.64
C LEU A 708 21.20 12.85 20.52
N VAL A 709 21.54 11.64 20.08
CA VAL A 709 22.56 10.77 20.68
C VAL A 709 23.57 10.36 19.62
N LEU A 710 24.76 9.95 20.03
CA LEU A 710 25.76 9.35 19.13
C LEU A 710 25.91 7.87 19.43
N VAL A 711 25.77 7.04 18.41
CA VAL A 711 26.11 5.61 18.43
C VAL A 711 27.53 5.46 17.88
N LEU A 712 28.39 4.72 18.59
CA LEU A 712 29.83 4.68 18.33
C LEU A 712 30.34 3.22 18.37
N PRO A 713 31.42 2.87 17.66
CA PRO A 713 32.11 1.58 17.86
C PRO A 713 32.49 1.35 19.32
N ALA A 714 32.46 0.10 19.79
CA ALA A 714 32.77 -0.25 21.18
C ALA A 714 34.15 0.26 21.66
N ASN A 715 35.12 0.34 20.74
CA ASN A 715 36.48 0.82 20.97
C ASN A 715 36.75 2.18 20.29
N SER A 716 35.74 3.04 20.13
CA SER A 716 35.92 4.33 19.44
C SER A 716 36.86 5.26 20.22
N GLY A 717 37.96 5.68 19.61
CA GLY A 717 38.86 6.73 20.14
C GLY A 717 38.29 8.16 20.09
N VAL A 718 36.96 8.30 20.00
CA VAL A 718 36.27 9.60 19.89
C VAL A 718 36.30 10.29 21.25
N ILE A 719 37.02 11.41 21.33
CA ILE A 719 37.07 12.24 22.54
C ILE A 719 35.88 13.20 22.53
N LEU A 720 34.92 12.95 23.41
CA LEU A 720 33.70 13.75 23.54
C LEU A 720 33.93 14.99 24.42
N PRO A 721 33.07 16.03 24.30
CA PRO A 721 33.06 17.14 25.24
C PRO A 721 32.82 16.69 26.69
N GLN A 722 33.23 17.51 27.66
CA GLN A 722 33.03 17.21 29.08
C GLN A 722 31.56 16.94 29.42
N ASN A 723 31.36 16.05 30.41
CA ASN A 723 30.05 15.65 30.96
C ASN A 723 29.13 14.82 30.03
N TRP A 724 29.59 14.42 28.84
CA TRP A 724 28.87 13.41 28.04
C TRP A 724 28.91 12.04 28.73
N ILE A 725 27.79 11.32 28.71
CA ILE A 725 27.66 9.99 29.33
C ILE A 725 27.83 8.94 28.23
N VAL A 726 28.90 8.14 28.29
CA VAL A 726 29.13 7.04 27.35
C VAL A 726 28.74 5.72 27.98
N THR A 727 27.89 4.94 27.33
CA THR A 727 27.37 3.66 27.83
C THR A 727 27.76 2.55 26.84
N HIS A 728 27.93 1.32 27.33
CA HIS A 728 28.21 0.16 26.47
C HIS A 728 26.97 -0.72 26.41
N VAL A 729 26.54 -1.00 25.18
CA VAL A 729 25.45 -1.91 24.82
C VAL A 729 26.10 -3.15 24.23
N THR A 730 25.97 -4.33 24.87
CA THR A 730 26.57 -5.57 24.34
C THR A 730 25.58 -6.73 24.29
N LYS A 731 25.76 -7.62 23.30
CA LYS A 731 24.95 -8.85 23.17
C LYS A 731 25.19 -9.81 24.34
N SER A 732 26.37 -9.74 24.99
CA SER A 732 26.68 -10.54 26.18
C SER A 732 25.84 -10.11 27.39
N ASN A 733 25.87 -8.82 27.73
CA ASN A 733 25.09 -8.23 28.82
C ASN A 733 23.59 -8.51 28.66
N GLY A 734 23.04 -8.21 27.49
CA GLY A 734 21.66 -8.49 27.16
C GLY A 734 21.33 -9.97 27.30
N GLY A 735 22.20 -10.85 26.78
CA GLY A 735 21.98 -12.30 26.82
C GLY A 735 21.99 -12.87 28.23
N VAL A 736 22.87 -12.37 29.11
CA VAL A 736 22.88 -12.73 30.55
C VAL A 736 21.57 -12.30 31.21
N PHE A 737 21.17 -11.04 31.03
CA PHE A 737 19.93 -10.50 31.60
C PHE A 737 18.71 -11.28 31.10
N GLY A 738 18.63 -11.52 29.78
CA GLY A 738 17.58 -12.29 29.13
C GLY A 738 17.46 -13.69 29.73
N ARG A 739 18.56 -14.47 29.78
CA ARG A 739 18.56 -15.82 30.37
C ARG A 739 18.07 -15.85 31.82
N VAL A 740 18.52 -14.91 32.66
CA VAL A 740 18.10 -14.84 34.06
C VAL A 740 16.61 -14.52 34.16
N ILE A 741 16.11 -13.52 33.44
CA ILE A 741 14.69 -13.15 33.46
C ILE A 741 13.79 -14.21 32.83
N ASP A 742 14.23 -14.86 31.75
CA ASP A 742 13.47 -15.88 31.04
C ASP A 742 13.24 -17.14 31.87
N VAL A 743 14.16 -17.46 32.79
CA VAL A 743 13.94 -18.48 33.83
C VAL A 743 12.90 -18.01 34.84
N LEU A 744 13.00 -16.76 35.30
CA LEU A 744 12.26 -16.28 36.46
C LEU A 744 10.82 -15.89 36.19
N LYS A 745 10.45 -15.64 34.92
CA LYS A 745 9.09 -15.24 34.52
C LYS A 745 8.01 -16.28 34.84
N ASP A 746 8.39 -17.55 34.94
CA ASP A 746 7.48 -18.67 35.21
C ASP A 746 7.25 -18.90 36.72
N TYR A 747 7.84 -18.06 37.59
CA TYR A 747 7.76 -18.16 39.05
C TYR A 747 7.18 -16.90 39.68
N GLU A 748 6.12 -17.05 40.46
CA GLU A 748 5.29 -15.96 41.04
C GLU A 748 6.10 -14.88 41.77
N ASN A 749 7.18 -15.26 42.48
CA ASN A 749 8.06 -14.35 43.22
C ASN A 749 9.48 -14.25 42.63
N GLY A 750 9.72 -14.75 41.41
CA GLY A 750 11.06 -14.90 40.83
C GLY A 750 11.85 -13.59 40.73
N LEU A 751 11.18 -12.49 40.37
CA LEU A 751 11.79 -11.15 40.29
C LEU A 751 12.12 -10.54 41.65
N GLU A 752 11.37 -10.89 42.70
CA GLU A 752 11.59 -10.35 44.05
C GLU A 752 12.75 -11.08 44.72
N ILE A 753 12.86 -12.39 44.50
CA ILE A 753 14.02 -13.19 44.92
C ILE A 753 15.27 -12.75 44.16
N LEU A 754 15.18 -12.44 42.86
CA LEU A 754 16.30 -11.85 42.11
C LEU A 754 16.71 -10.48 42.65
N LEU A 755 15.75 -9.60 42.96
CA LEU A 755 16.03 -8.31 43.57
C LEU A 755 16.82 -8.51 44.88
N LYS A 756 16.36 -9.42 45.74
CA LYS A 756 17.00 -9.77 47.01
C LYS A 756 18.41 -10.36 46.82
N ASP A 757 18.60 -11.32 45.91
CA ASP A 757 19.91 -11.90 45.57
C ASP A 757 20.91 -10.82 45.11
N ILE A 758 20.44 -9.85 44.32
CA ILE A 758 21.25 -8.70 43.88
C ILE A 758 21.49 -7.74 45.05
N GLN A 759 20.53 -7.55 45.95
CA GLN A 759 20.61 -6.57 47.05
C GLN A 759 21.48 -7.02 48.23
N GLU A 760 21.36 -8.28 48.64
CA GLU A 760 22.13 -8.87 49.74
C GLU A 760 23.49 -9.46 49.28
N ASP A 761 23.77 -9.37 47.98
CA ASP A 761 24.82 -10.11 47.27
C ASP A 761 24.82 -11.64 47.55
N SER A 762 23.63 -12.22 47.76
CA SER A 762 23.43 -13.65 48.03
C SER A 762 23.17 -14.48 46.77
N CYS A 763 23.25 -15.81 46.86
CA CYS A 763 23.12 -16.74 45.73
C CYS A 763 21.94 -17.72 45.89
N GLU A 764 20.81 -17.25 46.41
CA GLU A 764 19.64 -18.08 46.71
C GLU A 764 19.05 -18.71 45.44
N LEU A 765 19.04 -17.98 44.32
CA LEU A 765 18.58 -18.48 43.02
C LEU A 765 19.43 -19.64 42.46
N VAL A 766 20.74 -19.63 42.77
CA VAL A 766 21.67 -20.70 42.39
C VAL A 766 21.42 -21.93 43.26
N SER A 767 21.26 -21.74 44.58
CA SER A 767 20.92 -22.81 45.52
C SER A 767 19.58 -23.49 45.19
N ARG A 768 18.64 -22.75 44.60
CA ARG A 768 17.34 -23.26 44.10
C ARG A 768 17.43 -23.93 42.71
N ASN A 769 18.60 -23.97 42.08
CA ASN A 769 18.85 -24.47 40.71
C ASN A 769 18.03 -23.76 39.62
N TRP A 770 17.60 -22.51 39.82
CA TRP A 770 16.83 -21.78 38.82
C TRP A 770 17.76 -21.21 37.73
N VAL A 771 18.80 -20.49 38.12
CA VAL A 771 19.76 -19.86 37.19
C VAL A 771 21.16 -20.43 37.34
N LYS A 772 21.97 -20.31 36.27
CA LYS A 772 23.40 -20.68 36.31
C LYS A 772 24.16 -19.67 37.16
N GLU A 773 25.02 -20.17 38.05
CA GLU A 773 25.87 -19.37 38.94
C GLU A 773 26.63 -18.25 38.20
N TYR A 774 27.29 -18.60 37.11
CA TYR A 774 28.03 -17.64 36.28
C TYR A 774 27.15 -16.51 35.72
N ASP A 775 25.92 -16.82 35.31
CA ASP A 775 25.01 -15.81 34.75
C ASP A 775 24.51 -14.84 35.85
N LEU A 776 24.23 -15.34 37.07
CA LEU A 776 23.86 -14.48 38.20
C LEU A 776 25.03 -13.59 38.65
N ILE A 777 26.23 -14.15 38.79
CA ILE A 777 27.44 -13.39 39.15
C ILE A 777 27.71 -12.29 38.12
N HIS A 778 27.62 -12.61 36.83
CA HIS A 778 27.80 -11.64 35.75
C HIS A 778 26.75 -10.53 35.82
N LEU A 779 25.46 -10.87 36.01
CA LEU A 779 24.39 -9.88 36.14
C LEU A 779 24.62 -8.92 37.32
N LYS A 780 24.99 -9.44 38.50
CA LYS A 780 25.31 -8.64 39.69
C LYS A 780 26.47 -7.66 39.42
N VAL A 781 27.58 -8.16 38.88
CA VAL A 781 28.75 -7.33 38.54
C VAL A 781 28.38 -6.23 37.55
N LEU A 782 27.62 -6.55 36.50
CA LEU A 782 27.14 -5.59 35.51
C LEU A 782 26.24 -4.51 36.13
N LEU A 783 25.30 -4.89 36.99
CA LEU A 783 24.40 -3.97 37.68
C LEU A 783 25.17 -3.05 38.63
N LYS A 784 26.12 -3.59 39.40
CA LYS A 784 26.98 -2.79 40.29
C LYS A 784 27.82 -1.77 39.51
N GLN A 785 28.52 -2.20 38.46
CA GLN A 785 29.31 -1.30 37.59
C GLN A 785 28.44 -0.21 36.94
N ARG A 786 27.18 -0.52 36.59
CA ARG A 786 26.23 0.48 36.09
C ARG A 786 25.76 1.44 37.19
N ARG A 787 25.49 0.96 38.41
CA ARG A 787 25.17 1.84 39.55
C ARG A 787 26.26 2.89 39.75
N GLU A 788 27.51 2.45 39.90
CA GLU A 788 28.70 3.30 40.10
C GLU A 788 28.84 4.35 38.98
N LYS A 789 28.56 3.94 37.74
CA LYS A 789 28.72 4.80 36.55
C LYS A 789 27.63 5.85 36.37
N PHE A 790 26.38 5.55 36.74
CA PHE A 790 25.23 6.44 36.51
C PHE A 790 24.72 7.15 37.78
N PHE A 791 25.05 6.63 38.97
CA PHE A 791 24.68 7.17 40.27
C PHE A 791 25.88 7.22 41.24
N PRO A 792 27.02 7.86 40.86
CA PRO A 792 28.25 7.89 41.68
C PRO A 792 28.10 8.61 43.03
N GLU A 793 27.01 9.36 43.20
CA GLU A 793 26.65 10.07 44.43
C GLU A 793 25.95 9.15 45.46
N TYR A 794 25.63 7.90 45.08
CA TYR A 794 24.94 6.88 45.87
C TYR A 794 25.74 5.56 45.90
N ASN A 795 26.99 5.66 46.38
CA ASN A 795 27.93 4.52 46.43
C ASN A 795 27.57 3.47 47.50
N ASP A 796 26.81 3.86 48.54
CA ASP A 796 26.16 2.88 49.40
C ASP A 796 24.98 2.27 48.64
N TRP A 797 24.84 0.95 48.76
CA TRP A 797 23.66 0.21 48.29
C TRP A 797 22.38 0.82 48.91
N PRO A 798 21.18 0.79 48.26
CA PRO A 798 20.05 1.56 48.78
C PRO A 798 19.77 1.05 50.20
N PRO A 799 19.78 1.92 51.22
CA PRO A 799 19.55 1.49 52.59
C PRO A 799 18.15 0.86 52.65
N ASP A 800 18.02 -0.20 53.45
CA ASP A 800 16.75 -0.91 53.63
C ASP A 800 15.64 0.10 53.96
N GLU A 801 14.60 0.17 53.11
CA GLU A 801 13.38 0.92 53.44
C GLU A 801 12.58 0.15 54.50
N ALA A 802 13.08 0.22 55.72
CA ALA A 802 12.47 -0.34 56.92
C ALA A 802 12.35 0.73 58.01
N ASP A 803 11.57 1.79 57.75
CA ASP A 803 10.68 2.38 58.76
C ASP A 803 9.70 3.41 58.17
N TYR A 804 8.46 2.98 57.91
CA TYR A 804 7.31 3.87 57.91
C TYR A 804 6.71 3.88 59.32
N SER A 805 7.04 4.91 60.12
CA SER A 805 6.32 5.22 61.36
C SER A 805 5.73 6.64 61.32
N PRO A 806 4.54 6.88 61.92
CA PRO A 806 3.72 8.02 61.52
C PRO A 806 4.11 9.35 62.18
N THR A 807 3.81 10.44 61.46
CA THR A 807 4.02 11.85 61.84
C THR A 807 3.55 12.21 63.27
N PRO A 808 4.29 13.04 64.02
CA PRO A 808 3.83 13.59 65.30
C PRO A 808 2.81 14.72 65.12
N ASN A 809 1.89 14.82 66.09
CA ASN A 809 0.82 15.82 66.15
C ASN A 809 1.30 17.28 66.03
N ARG A 810 0.49 18.12 65.36
CA ARG A 810 0.43 19.58 65.63
C ARG A 810 -0.82 19.92 66.47
N PRO A 811 -0.77 20.97 67.30
CA PRO A 811 -1.77 21.22 68.34
C PRO A 811 -3.02 21.98 67.84
N ASN A 812 -4.09 21.86 68.64
CA ASN A 812 -5.36 22.59 68.53
C ASN A 812 -5.22 24.10 68.31
N THR A 813 -6.18 24.69 67.57
CA THR A 813 -7.03 25.79 68.10
C THR A 813 -8.30 26.00 67.27
N ARG A 814 -9.45 25.89 67.97
CA ARG A 814 -10.81 26.37 67.65
C ARG A 814 -11.50 25.85 66.39
#